data_AF-A0AA88E9P7-F1
#
_entry.id   AF-A0AA88E9P7-F1
#
_cell.length_a   1.000
_cell.length_b   1.000
_cell.length_c   1.000
_cell.angle_alpha   90.00
_cell.angle_beta   90.00
_cell.angle_gamma   90.00
#
_symmetry.space_group_name_H-M   'P 1'
#
loop_
_entity.id
_entity.type
_entity.pdbx_description
1 polymer ?
#
loop_
_entity_poly.entity_id
_entity_poly.type
_entity_poly.pdbx_seq_one_letter_code
_entity_poly.pdbx_strand_id
1 'polypeptide(L)'
;MCLILLGLCALVFSSECLGVACEEGRVIHLDLSQEGIYGRLDNSSILFDLRHLESLDMSYNHFNSTIPSRIGSLTNLSYLNLRCAGFRGQVPVEISRFSGLITLDLSTNCSSDERNLEIPNLSMLVQNFSKLQELYLDGANISAHENGWCQALSSSLPNLRVLSLVNSSVPGPLNESLGELQSLSSIHLEGTNLSSPVPESFAKFPNLTFLSLRGCGLRGTFPSGIFQVPTLEMIDLSNNEFLQGTLPEFPINNSLQKLILSSTKFVGNLPASFGNLRSLSTLDLSMCQFNGTLPSSMSNLTLVVNIRASHNNFTGRIPSFNLSTKLIEIDLSNNGLTGDIPLSLFDLPFLERVVLSNNQFSGHILEFPTTSPSFDTLDLSHNNLEGQIPTSFFGIVSLRSLSLSHNKFSGTQLQQMVQGNSKLTTLDLSYNSLISFPDLKNLSELRILNLSNNQIVGKIPNWIWGIGNNNLMHLSLSGNYLVGMEEPFSFPESLVYLDLHFNQLQGNISALPRSLGYLDLSSNNFTSLPNGNFRGHSTTSFFSLSNNSLAGAIPDSICTFRNISSLDLSHNNFSGGIPTCLIETSDLRYMLNLQSNNIEGPIPDVFPRGCQLKALNLNGNFIEGKIPKSLVNCFGLELLDLGHNELTDDFPCLLKNTTTLRVLILRSNKLYGSIECANANGSWPMLQIFDLANNNFSGELPSRWLTKLQGMMADGGDALLDVLGFDNGFRKSLYHRSIYYFRRWTDSALNPGVSGTGCSRSGLDFSRPDVIDTITAFTVEEIVYYKYTVSVTYKGLEMELPKILDIFTYIDLSRNSFCGQIPEEVGNLRALYILNLSHNTLTGHIPSSMGKLRKLESLDLSWNNLSGRIPTQLQSLSFLSFLNLSFNHLVGLIPTGSQLQTFTADSYIGNEGLCGFPLIKNCSDKVADPKEDKHSNSGRKIDWTLLSAEIGLFTGFAIVVAPLMFSRRRRIRILKTSRRQGTSDGEWSLSTALFLYKKKNHQKHSRIVSIKSPVKIRHHRRLPERATHIAVANSEIAIAVPTPSFAARHPLFVVNPSHTSPTFASPRREPPQ
;
A
#
# COMPACT_ATOMS: atom_id res chain seq x y z
N MET A 1 45.71 -6.65 -40.13
CA MET A 1 44.55 -6.94 -41.00
C MET A 1 44.45 -6.00 -42.21
N CYS A 2 44.53 -4.68 -42.06
CA CYS A 2 44.46 -3.73 -43.20
C CYS A 2 45.51 -3.96 -44.33
N LEU A 3 46.73 -4.39 -44.01
CA LEU A 3 47.76 -4.72 -45.01
C LEU A 3 47.54 -6.07 -45.74
N ILE A 4 46.62 -6.90 -45.25
CA ILE A 4 46.28 -8.19 -45.89
C ILE A 4 45.12 -8.01 -46.90
N LEU A 5 44.23 -7.03 -46.67
CA LEU A 5 43.08 -6.74 -47.53
C LEU A 5 43.45 -6.13 -48.89
N LEU A 6 44.51 -5.31 -48.96
CA LEU A 6 44.95 -4.72 -50.24
C LEU A 6 45.69 -5.69 -51.16
N GLY A 7 46.18 -6.83 -50.64
CA GLY A 7 46.93 -7.83 -51.41
C GLY A 7 46.07 -8.90 -52.10
N LEU A 8 44.78 -9.01 -51.77
CA LEU A 8 43.92 -10.13 -52.16
C LEU A 8 43.00 -9.85 -53.38
N CYS A 9 42.88 -8.61 -53.87
CA CYS A 9 42.11 -8.36 -55.10
C CYS A 9 42.85 -8.74 -56.39
N ALA A 10 44.19 -8.85 -56.36
CA ALA A 10 45.01 -9.10 -57.55
C ALA A 10 45.31 -10.59 -57.81
N LEU A 11 45.05 -11.46 -56.84
CA LEU A 11 45.32 -12.89 -56.91
C LEU A 11 44.10 -13.59 -56.33
N VAL A 12 43.58 -14.59 -57.03
CA VAL A 12 42.61 -15.62 -56.57
C VAL A 12 41.20 -15.53 -57.20
N PHE A 13 41.07 -16.22 -58.33
CA PHE A 13 39.88 -17.00 -58.68
C PHE A 13 39.74 -18.19 -57.68
N SER A 14 39.30 -17.94 -56.44
CA SER A 14 38.72 -18.95 -55.52
C SER A 14 38.25 -18.32 -54.20
N SER A 15 36.92 -18.27 -54.01
CA SER A 15 36.20 -18.36 -52.72
C SER A 15 36.68 -17.55 -51.49
N GLU A 16 35.89 -16.52 -51.19
CA GLU A 16 35.39 -16.13 -49.85
C GLU A 16 36.38 -15.59 -48.79
N CYS A 17 36.70 -14.29 -48.86
CA CYS A 17 36.90 -13.51 -47.64
C CYS A 17 35.52 -13.16 -47.07
N LEU A 18 35.16 -13.71 -45.90
CA LEU A 18 33.94 -13.31 -45.18
C LEU A 18 33.95 -11.78 -44.99
N GLY A 19 32.89 -11.12 -45.46
CA GLY A 19 32.69 -9.68 -45.32
C GLY A 19 33.27 -8.78 -46.40
N VAL A 20 33.86 -9.30 -47.51
CA VAL A 20 34.36 -8.45 -48.61
C VAL A 20 33.79 -8.89 -49.95
N ALA A 21 33.14 -7.98 -50.69
CA ALA A 21 32.72 -8.21 -52.06
C ALA A 21 33.41 -7.24 -53.03
N CYS A 22 33.79 -7.76 -54.21
CA CYS A 22 34.50 -7.01 -55.22
C CYS A 22 33.79 -7.08 -56.58
N GLU A 23 33.84 -5.98 -57.33
CA GLU A 23 33.41 -5.87 -58.72
C GLU A 23 34.56 -5.35 -59.57
N GLU A 24 34.89 -6.07 -60.66
CA GLU A 24 36.01 -5.74 -61.55
C GLU A 24 37.36 -5.51 -60.82
N GLY A 25 37.62 -6.28 -59.76
CA GLY A 25 38.84 -6.18 -58.96
C GLY A 25 38.87 -5.00 -57.97
N ARG A 26 37.74 -4.33 -57.73
CA ARG A 26 37.59 -3.23 -56.77
C ARG A 26 36.62 -3.61 -55.66
N VAL A 27 36.92 -3.24 -54.42
CA VAL A 27 36.05 -3.52 -53.27
C VAL A 27 34.81 -2.62 -53.32
N ILE A 28 33.63 -3.23 -53.34
CA ILE A 28 32.32 -2.54 -53.37
C ILE A 28 31.48 -2.78 -52.10
N HIS A 29 31.69 -3.89 -51.38
CA HIS A 29 31.06 -4.11 -50.08
C HIS A 29 32.11 -4.52 -49.05
N LEU A 30 32.00 -3.94 -47.85
CA LEU A 30 32.85 -4.25 -46.72
C LEU A 30 32.00 -4.35 -45.44
N ASP A 31 31.91 -5.55 -44.90
CA ASP A 31 31.25 -5.88 -43.64
C ASP A 31 32.32 -6.29 -42.61
N LEU A 32 32.40 -5.49 -41.56
CA LEU A 32 33.28 -5.67 -40.40
C LEU A 32 32.44 -5.80 -39.12
N SER A 33 31.15 -6.13 -39.23
CA SER A 33 30.24 -6.16 -38.09
C SER A 33 30.54 -7.30 -37.12
N GLN A 34 30.36 -7.06 -35.81
CA GLN A 34 30.53 -8.06 -34.74
C GLN A 34 31.93 -8.70 -34.65
N GLU A 35 32.94 -8.11 -35.29
CA GLU A 35 34.32 -8.62 -35.28
C GLU A 35 35.08 -8.31 -33.97
N GLY A 36 34.46 -7.55 -33.05
CA GLY A 36 35.10 -7.14 -31.79
C GLY A 36 36.34 -6.29 -32.04
N ILE A 37 36.29 -5.37 -33.01
CA ILE A 37 37.43 -4.53 -33.36
C ILE A 37 37.62 -3.46 -32.27
N TYR A 38 38.80 -3.45 -31.66
CA TYR A 38 39.23 -2.46 -30.66
C TYR A 38 40.33 -1.57 -31.26
N GLY A 39 40.20 -0.25 -31.08
CA GLY A 39 41.24 0.71 -31.51
C GLY A 39 40.66 1.97 -32.17
N ARG A 40 41.45 3.05 -32.19
CA ARG A 40 41.02 4.34 -32.76
C ARG A 40 41.01 4.26 -34.28
N LEU A 41 39.89 4.59 -34.92
CA LEU A 41 39.82 4.86 -36.35
C LEU A 41 40.10 6.35 -36.56
N ASP A 42 41.06 6.70 -37.41
CA ASP A 42 41.42 8.09 -37.71
C ASP A 42 41.49 8.37 -39.21
N ASN A 43 41.61 9.64 -39.59
CA ASN A 43 41.65 10.10 -40.98
C ASN A 43 42.83 9.52 -41.80
N SER A 44 43.82 8.88 -41.18
CA SER A 44 44.95 8.25 -41.89
C SER A 44 44.64 6.82 -42.35
N SER A 45 43.50 6.26 -41.94
CA SER A 45 43.09 4.90 -42.31
C SER A 45 42.97 4.71 -43.83
N ILE A 46 43.53 3.61 -44.33
CA ILE A 46 43.46 3.19 -45.73
C ILE A 46 42.03 2.84 -46.17
N LEU A 47 41.11 2.62 -45.21
CA LEU A 47 39.69 2.36 -45.48
C LEU A 47 39.10 3.44 -46.40
N PHE A 48 39.51 4.70 -46.18
CA PHE A 48 38.98 5.86 -46.91
C PHE A 48 39.54 6.02 -48.33
N ASP A 49 40.47 5.15 -48.74
CA ASP A 49 40.99 5.09 -50.10
C ASP A 49 40.17 4.15 -51.02
N LEU A 50 39.25 3.37 -50.45
CA LEU A 50 38.32 2.49 -51.18
C LEU A 50 37.19 3.28 -51.85
N ARG A 51 37.49 4.15 -52.81
CA ARG A 51 36.52 5.09 -53.41
C ARG A 51 35.34 4.46 -54.17
N HIS A 52 35.42 3.16 -54.47
CA HIS A 52 34.36 2.40 -55.14
C HIS A 52 33.39 1.73 -54.16
N LEU A 53 33.58 1.90 -52.86
CA LEU A 53 32.76 1.26 -51.85
C LEU A 53 31.31 1.76 -51.90
N GLU A 54 30.38 0.81 -51.98
CA GLU A 54 28.93 1.02 -52.01
C GLU A 54 28.26 0.63 -50.69
N SER A 55 28.84 -0.30 -49.93
CA SER A 55 28.35 -0.68 -48.60
C SER A 55 29.49 -0.78 -47.57
N LEU A 56 29.26 -0.19 -46.41
CA LEU A 56 30.14 -0.29 -45.25
C LEU A 56 29.34 -0.63 -43.99
N ASP A 57 29.58 -1.81 -43.42
CA ASP A 57 29.08 -2.19 -42.09
C ASP A 57 30.24 -2.28 -41.10
N MET A 58 30.15 -1.53 -40.01
CA MET A 58 31.11 -1.55 -38.90
C MET A 58 30.40 -1.76 -37.56
N SER A 59 29.16 -2.25 -37.57
CA SER A 59 28.32 -2.35 -36.38
C SER A 59 28.85 -3.33 -35.32
N TYR A 60 28.44 -3.15 -34.06
CA TYR A 60 28.82 -3.99 -32.93
C TYR A 60 30.35 -4.18 -32.76
N ASN A 61 31.06 -3.06 -32.73
CA ASN A 61 32.52 -2.96 -32.53
C ASN A 61 32.84 -1.92 -31.44
N HIS A 62 34.13 -1.69 -31.13
CA HIS A 62 34.56 -0.83 -30.03
C HIS A 62 35.66 0.18 -30.44
N PHE A 63 35.37 1.03 -31.43
CA PHE A 63 36.35 1.96 -32.01
C PHE A 63 36.78 3.11 -31.08
N ASN A 64 36.06 3.37 -29.97
CA ASN A 64 36.38 4.35 -28.92
C ASN A 64 37.03 5.66 -29.41
N SER A 65 36.49 6.22 -30.49
CA SER A 65 37.01 7.40 -31.20
C SER A 65 35.86 8.20 -31.82
N THR A 66 36.14 9.38 -32.36
CA THR A 66 35.17 10.14 -33.16
C THR A 66 35.07 9.56 -34.56
N ILE A 67 33.90 9.66 -35.22
CA ILE A 67 33.79 9.28 -36.63
C ILE A 67 34.72 10.18 -37.46
N PRO A 68 35.70 9.63 -38.22
CA PRO A 68 36.65 10.46 -38.96
C PRO A 68 35.97 11.20 -40.12
N SER A 69 36.23 12.50 -40.26
CA SER A 69 35.65 13.33 -41.34
C SER A 69 36.01 12.83 -42.75
N ARG A 70 37.14 12.15 -42.92
CA ARG A 70 37.55 11.55 -44.20
C ARG A 70 36.60 10.44 -44.66
N ILE A 71 35.70 9.93 -43.82
CA ILE A 71 34.63 9.00 -44.25
C ILE A 71 33.83 9.57 -45.43
N GLY A 72 33.67 10.89 -45.51
CA GLY A 72 33.01 11.57 -46.63
C GLY A 72 33.74 11.50 -47.98
N SER A 73 34.91 10.84 -48.07
CA SER A 73 35.56 10.50 -49.35
C SER A 73 34.89 9.33 -50.07
N LEU A 74 34.10 8.52 -49.37
CA LEU A 74 33.43 7.32 -49.88
C LEU A 74 32.08 7.68 -50.54
N THR A 75 32.13 8.51 -51.58
CA THR A 75 30.93 9.13 -52.17
C THR A 75 29.95 8.16 -52.85
N ASN A 76 30.36 6.93 -53.14
CA ASN A 76 29.54 5.90 -53.79
C ASN A 76 28.68 5.09 -52.80
N LEU A 77 28.79 5.34 -51.49
CA LEU A 77 28.04 4.60 -50.49
C LEU A 77 26.52 4.73 -50.70
N SER A 78 25.87 3.57 -50.73
CA SER A 78 24.42 3.36 -50.67
C SER A 78 23.97 2.79 -49.31
N TYR A 79 24.88 2.14 -48.57
CA TYR A 79 24.60 1.59 -47.24
C TYR A 79 25.74 1.93 -46.27
N LEU A 80 25.40 2.50 -45.10
CA LEU A 80 26.32 2.77 -44.02
C LEU A 80 25.71 2.37 -42.67
N ASN A 81 26.32 1.40 -42.00
CA ASN A 81 25.90 0.95 -40.67
C ASN A 81 27.04 1.07 -39.66
N LEU A 82 26.87 1.97 -38.69
CA LEU A 82 27.79 2.23 -37.59
C LEU A 82 27.17 1.87 -36.23
N ARG A 83 26.09 1.11 -36.22
CA ARG A 83 25.33 0.77 -35.01
C ARG A 83 26.23 0.18 -33.94
N CYS A 84 26.26 0.80 -32.77
CA CYS A 84 26.97 0.29 -31.60
C CYS A 84 28.44 -0.06 -31.90
N ALA A 85 29.07 0.75 -32.75
CA ALA A 85 30.48 0.64 -33.12
C ALA A 85 31.41 1.33 -32.08
N GLY A 86 30.86 1.91 -31.01
CA GLY A 86 31.63 2.57 -29.95
C GLY A 86 32.19 3.96 -30.34
N PHE A 87 31.67 4.59 -31.40
CA PHE A 87 32.01 5.97 -31.75
C PHE A 87 31.42 6.98 -30.75
N ARG A 88 32.13 8.08 -30.52
CA ARG A 88 31.76 9.15 -29.56
C ARG A 88 31.93 10.53 -30.19
N GLY A 89 31.33 11.56 -29.60
CA GLY A 89 31.44 12.94 -30.06
C GLY A 89 30.52 13.27 -31.23
N GLN A 90 30.86 14.32 -31.97
CA GLN A 90 29.99 14.87 -33.02
C GLN A 90 30.06 14.06 -34.32
N VAL A 91 28.90 13.86 -34.95
CA VAL A 91 28.80 13.31 -36.30
C VAL A 91 29.37 14.32 -37.31
N PRO A 92 30.37 13.95 -38.13
CA PRO A 92 31.01 14.87 -39.07
C PRO A 92 30.05 15.27 -40.21
N VAL A 93 30.04 16.56 -40.56
CA VAL A 93 29.18 17.10 -41.63
C VAL A 93 29.50 16.49 -43.00
N GLU A 94 30.71 15.97 -43.20
CA GLU A 94 31.14 15.31 -44.44
C GLU A 94 30.32 14.06 -44.78
N ILE A 95 29.62 13.45 -43.83
CA ILE A 95 28.66 12.35 -44.08
C ILE A 95 27.52 12.80 -45.01
N SER A 96 27.16 14.10 -45.00
CA SER A 96 26.18 14.67 -45.94
C SER A 96 26.60 14.62 -47.42
N ARG A 97 27.82 14.16 -47.74
CA ARG A 97 28.27 14.01 -49.15
C ARG A 97 27.76 12.74 -49.82
N PHE A 98 27.20 11.79 -49.08
CA PHE A 98 26.70 10.52 -49.63
C PHE A 98 25.32 10.71 -50.31
N SER A 99 25.27 11.39 -51.46
CA SER A 99 24.02 11.63 -52.19
C SER A 99 23.35 10.34 -52.72
N GLY A 100 24.09 9.23 -52.74
CA GLY A 100 23.61 7.89 -53.14
C GLY A 100 23.01 7.06 -52.00
N LEU A 101 23.06 7.53 -50.76
CA LEU A 101 22.75 6.73 -49.58
C LEU A 101 21.26 6.34 -49.53
N ILE A 102 21.01 5.05 -49.27
CA ILE A 102 19.69 4.43 -49.11
C ILE A 102 19.43 4.12 -47.64
N THR A 103 20.43 3.59 -46.93
CA THR A 103 20.35 3.23 -45.51
C THR A 103 21.47 3.89 -44.72
N LEU A 104 21.10 4.53 -43.61
CA LEU A 104 22.01 5.09 -42.63
C LEU A 104 21.63 4.64 -41.22
N ASP A 105 22.51 3.89 -40.56
CA ASP A 105 22.36 3.53 -39.15
C ASP A 105 23.53 4.07 -38.33
N LEU A 106 23.23 5.00 -37.41
CA LEU A 106 24.17 5.61 -36.46
C LEU A 106 23.78 5.30 -35.00
N SER A 107 23.00 4.26 -34.77
CA SER A 107 22.41 3.94 -33.47
C SER A 107 23.44 3.58 -32.40
N THR A 108 23.21 3.94 -31.14
CA THR A 108 24.11 3.71 -30.00
C THR A 108 23.47 2.99 -28.81
N ASN A 109 22.18 2.65 -28.87
CA ASN A 109 21.39 2.09 -27.76
C ASN A 109 21.69 0.59 -27.45
N CYS A 110 22.96 0.18 -27.39
CA CYS A 110 23.34 -1.21 -27.09
C CYS A 110 23.91 -1.45 -25.68
N SER A 111 24.32 -0.41 -24.95
CA SER A 111 24.78 -0.52 -23.57
C SER A 111 24.39 0.72 -22.75
N SER A 112 24.28 0.60 -21.42
CA SER A 112 23.89 1.70 -20.54
C SER A 112 24.89 2.87 -20.52
N ASP A 113 26.11 2.64 -21.01
CA ASP A 113 27.28 3.52 -20.83
C ASP A 113 27.66 4.31 -22.10
N GLU A 114 26.93 4.16 -23.22
CA GLU A 114 27.34 4.64 -24.56
C GLU A 114 26.46 5.75 -25.20
N ARG A 115 25.86 6.65 -24.41
CA ARG A 115 25.13 7.83 -24.94
C ARG A 115 26.04 8.99 -25.34
N ASN A 116 26.91 8.78 -26.32
CA ASN A 116 28.01 9.72 -26.61
C ASN A 116 28.00 10.34 -28.02
N LEU A 117 27.08 9.95 -28.92
CA LEU A 117 27.05 10.48 -30.28
C LEU A 117 26.13 11.71 -30.35
N GLU A 118 26.67 12.84 -30.79
CA GLU A 118 25.97 14.11 -30.89
C GLU A 118 25.74 14.51 -32.36
N ILE A 119 24.51 14.87 -32.69
CA ILE A 119 24.13 15.42 -33.99
C ILE A 119 23.75 16.89 -33.77
N PRO A 120 24.68 17.83 -33.95
CA PRO A 120 24.48 19.24 -33.63
C PRO A 120 23.57 20.00 -34.61
N ASN A 121 23.42 19.48 -35.83
CA ASN A 121 22.53 20.07 -36.82
C ASN A 121 21.99 18.98 -37.75
N LEU A 122 20.80 18.45 -37.42
CA LEU A 122 20.15 17.42 -38.22
C LEU A 122 19.89 17.89 -39.66
N SER A 123 19.46 19.14 -39.86
CA SER A 123 19.17 19.67 -41.20
C SER A 123 20.38 19.67 -42.13
N MET A 124 21.56 20.02 -41.60
CA MET A 124 22.83 19.94 -42.35
C MET A 124 23.23 18.51 -42.65
N LEU A 125 23.01 17.58 -41.71
CA LEU A 125 23.37 16.18 -41.90
C LEU A 125 22.56 15.56 -43.05
N VAL A 126 21.25 15.81 -43.10
CA VAL A 126 20.33 15.16 -44.05
C VAL A 126 20.14 15.90 -45.37
N GLN A 127 20.75 17.08 -45.55
CA GLN A 127 20.46 18.01 -46.65
C GLN A 127 20.55 17.38 -48.07
N ASN A 128 21.48 16.43 -48.28
CA ASN A 128 21.71 15.83 -49.61
C ASN A 128 21.24 14.38 -49.73
N PHE A 129 20.49 13.86 -48.75
CA PHE A 129 20.07 12.46 -48.69
C PHE A 129 18.76 12.18 -49.43
N SER A 130 18.63 12.69 -50.66
CA SER A 130 17.37 12.62 -51.42
C SER A 130 16.94 11.19 -51.79
N LYS A 131 17.84 10.21 -51.75
CA LYS A 131 17.57 8.78 -52.03
C LYS A 131 17.35 7.93 -50.78
N LEU A 132 17.54 8.50 -49.59
CA LEU A 132 17.51 7.76 -48.33
C LEU A 132 16.11 7.22 -48.07
N GLN A 133 16.04 5.94 -47.71
CA GLN A 133 14.81 5.22 -47.39
C GLN A 133 14.78 4.79 -45.92
N GLU A 134 15.93 4.56 -45.29
CA GLU A 134 16.00 4.10 -43.92
C GLU A 134 17.00 4.92 -43.11
N LEU A 135 16.52 5.47 -41.99
CA LEU A 135 17.31 6.28 -41.07
C LEU A 135 17.13 5.80 -39.63
N TYR A 136 18.22 5.31 -39.03
CA TYR A 136 18.26 4.87 -37.63
C TYR A 136 19.27 5.72 -36.85
N LEU A 137 18.78 6.44 -35.84
CA LEU A 137 19.60 7.29 -34.97
C LEU A 137 19.34 6.98 -33.49
N ASP A 138 19.01 5.73 -33.15
CA ASP A 138 18.58 5.34 -31.80
C ASP A 138 19.65 5.66 -30.75
N GLY A 139 19.28 6.29 -29.64
CA GLY A 139 20.19 6.65 -28.55
C GLY A 139 21.09 7.87 -28.83
N ALA A 140 20.98 8.49 -30.00
CA ALA A 140 21.75 9.67 -30.36
C ALA A 140 21.21 10.93 -29.65
N ASN A 141 22.10 11.89 -29.38
CA ASN A 141 21.71 13.21 -28.90
C ASN A 141 21.58 14.19 -30.07
N ILE A 142 20.34 14.47 -30.48
CA ILE A 142 20.03 15.37 -31.59
C ILE A 142 19.77 16.76 -31.01
N SER A 143 20.66 17.71 -31.30
CA SER A 143 20.41 19.13 -31.06
C SER A 143 20.07 19.79 -32.40
N ALA A 144 18.99 20.55 -32.43
CA ALA A 144 18.54 21.27 -33.62
C ALA A 144 18.32 22.71 -33.18
N HIS A 145 19.03 23.63 -33.83
CA HIS A 145 18.83 25.05 -33.66
C HIS A 145 17.75 25.53 -34.65
N GLU A 146 16.79 26.29 -34.12
CA GLU A 146 15.88 27.20 -34.82
C GLU A 146 14.85 26.62 -35.81
N ASN A 147 14.97 25.36 -36.27
CA ASN A 147 13.95 24.64 -37.05
C ASN A 147 13.77 23.22 -36.51
N GLY A 148 12.53 22.85 -36.15
CA GLY A 148 12.23 21.55 -35.53
C GLY A 148 12.68 20.35 -36.38
N TRP A 149 13.10 19.27 -35.73
CA TRP A 149 13.64 18.06 -36.39
C TRP A 149 12.69 17.45 -37.42
N CYS A 150 11.37 17.52 -37.21
CA CYS A 150 10.38 17.06 -38.19
C CYS A 150 10.47 17.81 -39.53
N GLN A 151 10.69 19.13 -39.50
CA GLN A 151 10.80 19.95 -40.71
C GLN A 151 12.10 19.65 -41.47
N ALA A 152 13.19 19.44 -40.74
CA ALA A 152 14.48 19.07 -41.33
C ALA A 152 14.41 17.74 -42.11
N LEU A 153 13.68 16.75 -41.56
CA LEU A 153 13.45 15.47 -42.23
C LEU A 153 12.50 15.64 -43.42
N SER A 154 11.37 16.33 -43.24
CA SER A 154 10.35 16.47 -44.29
C SER A 154 10.84 17.23 -45.52
N SER A 155 11.70 18.24 -45.35
CA SER A 155 12.26 19.01 -46.46
C SER A 155 13.33 18.27 -47.27
N SER A 156 14.00 17.28 -46.67
CA SER A 156 15.24 16.71 -47.22
C SER A 156 15.13 15.24 -47.62
N LEU A 157 14.16 14.50 -47.07
CA LEU A 157 14.08 13.04 -47.18
C LEU A 157 12.74 12.54 -47.77
N PRO A 158 12.35 12.94 -48.99
CA PRO A 158 11.01 12.63 -49.54
C PRO A 158 10.73 11.12 -49.74
N ASN A 159 11.78 10.31 -49.82
CA ASN A 159 11.71 8.85 -50.03
C ASN A 159 11.81 8.03 -48.74
N LEU A 160 11.83 8.68 -47.57
CA LEU A 160 12.02 7.99 -46.29
C LEU A 160 10.85 7.03 -45.99
N ARG A 161 11.18 5.77 -45.71
CA ARG A 161 10.24 4.69 -45.39
C ARG A 161 10.31 4.29 -43.92
N VAL A 162 11.52 4.22 -43.36
CA VAL A 162 11.78 3.85 -41.97
C VAL A 162 12.48 4.99 -41.25
N LEU A 163 11.89 5.44 -40.15
CA LEU A 163 12.48 6.39 -39.23
C LEU A 163 12.54 5.78 -37.83
N SER A 164 13.75 5.68 -37.27
CA SER A 164 13.97 5.19 -35.91
C SER A 164 14.82 6.17 -35.10
N LEU A 165 14.26 6.65 -33.99
CA LEU A 165 14.89 7.56 -33.03
C LEU A 165 14.76 7.03 -31.59
N VAL A 166 14.71 5.72 -31.37
CA VAL A 166 14.46 5.10 -30.06
C VAL A 166 15.44 5.61 -29.00
N ASN A 167 14.94 6.02 -27.83
CA ASN A 167 15.70 6.57 -26.70
C ASN A 167 16.63 7.73 -27.08
N SER A 168 16.34 8.45 -28.16
CA SER A 168 17.12 9.61 -28.60
C SER A 168 16.64 10.88 -27.90
N SER A 169 17.57 11.82 -27.67
CA SER A 169 17.21 13.16 -27.24
C SER A 169 16.88 13.99 -28.48
N VAL A 170 15.60 14.32 -28.68
CA VAL A 170 15.14 15.17 -29.79
C VAL A 170 14.68 16.55 -29.30
N PRO A 171 14.97 17.62 -30.03
CA PRO A 171 14.67 18.99 -29.61
C PRO A 171 13.29 19.39 -30.14
N GLY A 172 12.29 19.36 -29.28
CA GLY A 172 10.95 19.92 -29.56
C GLY A 172 9.87 18.89 -29.93
N PRO A 173 8.63 19.37 -30.13
CA PRO A 173 7.44 18.54 -30.23
C PRO A 173 7.33 17.82 -31.60
N LEU A 174 6.43 16.84 -31.68
CA LEU A 174 5.94 16.35 -32.97
C LEU A 174 5.23 17.48 -33.74
N ASN A 175 5.48 17.56 -35.04
CA ASN A 175 4.96 18.61 -35.93
C ASN A 175 4.22 17.99 -37.13
N GLU A 176 3.19 18.70 -37.60
CA GLU A 176 2.41 18.37 -38.81
C GLU A 176 3.28 18.09 -40.05
N SER A 177 4.46 18.73 -40.16
CA SER A 177 5.40 18.58 -41.28
C SER A 177 5.87 17.14 -41.51
N LEU A 178 5.90 16.30 -40.46
CA LEU A 178 6.26 14.88 -40.64
C LEU A 178 5.26 14.16 -41.56
N GLY A 179 4.00 14.61 -41.56
CA GLY A 179 2.96 14.12 -42.46
C GLY A 179 3.23 14.39 -43.94
N GLU A 180 4.20 15.22 -44.32
CA GLU A 180 4.60 15.44 -45.72
C GLU A 180 5.40 14.24 -46.27
N LEU A 181 5.94 13.38 -45.41
CA LEU A 181 6.74 12.20 -45.79
C LEU A 181 5.84 11.03 -46.20
N GLN A 182 5.22 11.12 -47.38
CA GLN A 182 4.24 10.16 -47.90
C GLN A 182 4.78 8.74 -48.12
N SER A 183 6.11 8.56 -48.12
CA SER A 183 6.77 7.27 -48.26
C SER A 183 6.88 6.49 -46.94
N LEU A 184 6.63 7.13 -45.79
CA LEU A 184 6.80 6.51 -44.47
C LEU A 184 5.87 5.32 -44.28
N SER A 185 6.46 4.21 -43.85
CA SER A 185 5.77 2.98 -43.47
C SER A 185 6.05 2.57 -42.03
N SER A 186 7.21 2.92 -41.46
CA SER A 186 7.60 2.55 -40.10
C SER A 186 8.17 3.72 -39.32
N ILE A 187 7.58 4.00 -38.15
CA ILE A 187 7.97 5.09 -37.26
C ILE A 187 8.22 4.53 -35.85
N HIS A 188 9.46 4.65 -35.37
CA HIS A 188 9.91 4.22 -34.04
C HIS A 188 10.45 5.42 -33.27
N LEU A 189 9.70 5.90 -32.27
CA LEU A 189 10.08 7.08 -31.47
C LEU A 189 10.09 6.76 -29.97
N GLU A 190 10.16 5.50 -29.56
CA GLU A 190 10.05 5.08 -28.17
C GLU A 190 11.04 5.84 -27.26
N GLY A 191 10.58 6.36 -26.12
CA GLY A 191 11.45 6.98 -25.12
C GLY A 191 12.06 8.34 -25.51
N THR A 192 11.56 9.03 -26.55
CA THR A 192 12.11 10.30 -27.05
C THR A 192 11.70 11.56 -26.27
N ASN A 193 10.90 11.43 -25.21
CA ASN A 193 10.44 12.54 -24.34
C ASN A 193 9.90 13.79 -25.09
N LEU A 194 9.04 13.56 -26.09
CA LEU A 194 8.44 14.59 -26.94
C LEU A 194 7.49 15.56 -26.21
N SER A 195 6.84 15.10 -25.13
CA SER A 195 5.93 15.93 -24.29
C SER A 195 4.87 16.75 -25.04
N SER A 196 4.38 16.25 -26.19
CA SER A 196 3.55 16.99 -27.16
C SER A 196 2.33 16.21 -27.64
N PRO A 197 1.33 16.88 -28.26
CA PRO A 197 0.23 16.18 -28.93
C PRO A 197 0.67 15.53 -30.25
N VAL A 198 -0.05 14.49 -30.65
CA VAL A 198 0.18 13.80 -31.93
C VAL A 198 -0.61 14.49 -33.05
N PRO A 199 0.03 14.94 -34.14
CA PRO A 199 -0.63 15.63 -35.26
C PRO A 199 -1.66 14.77 -36.00
N GLU A 200 -2.73 15.39 -36.54
CA GLU A 200 -3.75 14.67 -37.32
C GLU A 200 -3.20 14.14 -38.66
N SER A 201 -2.15 14.76 -39.20
CA SER A 201 -1.51 14.32 -40.45
C SER A 201 -1.01 12.88 -40.41
N PHE A 202 -0.76 12.30 -39.22
CA PHE A 202 -0.37 10.89 -39.07
C PHE A 202 -1.46 9.92 -39.56
N ALA A 203 -2.73 10.32 -39.53
CA ALA A 203 -3.82 9.51 -40.09
C ALA A 203 -3.81 9.47 -41.62
N LYS A 204 -2.98 10.29 -42.27
CA LYS A 204 -2.93 10.45 -43.74
C LYS A 204 -1.76 9.72 -44.40
N PHE A 205 -0.91 9.03 -43.64
CA PHE A 205 0.17 8.23 -44.23
C PHE A 205 -0.42 7.05 -45.02
N PRO A 206 -0.15 6.93 -46.33
CA PRO A 206 -0.81 5.92 -47.18
C PRO A 206 -0.28 4.51 -46.96
N ASN A 207 0.95 4.37 -46.45
CA ASN A 207 1.68 3.11 -46.34
C ASN A 207 2.08 2.75 -44.91
N LEU A 208 1.52 3.43 -43.90
CA LEU A 208 1.91 3.23 -42.50
C LEU A 208 1.51 1.82 -42.05
N THR A 209 2.50 1.02 -41.63
CA THR A 209 2.32 -0.33 -41.10
C THR A 209 2.71 -0.43 -39.62
N PHE A 210 3.67 0.39 -39.17
CA PHE A 210 4.18 0.35 -37.80
C PHE A 210 4.31 1.76 -37.22
N LEU A 211 3.69 1.98 -36.06
CA LEU A 211 3.79 3.23 -35.31
C LEU A 211 4.00 2.94 -33.83
N SER A 212 5.18 3.28 -33.31
CA SER A 212 5.49 3.15 -31.90
C SER A 212 5.92 4.48 -31.30
N LEU A 213 5.13 4.95 -30.35
CA LEU A 213 5.32 6.20 -29.60
C LEU A 213 5.36 5.93 -28.09
N ARG A 214 5.81 4.74 -27.69
CA ARG A 214 5.87 4.31 -26.29
C ARG A 214 6.72 5.24 -25.44
N GLY A 215 6.26 5.62 -24.25
CA GLY A 215 7.09 6.35 -23.28
C GLY A 215 7.59 7.72 -23.77
N CYS A 216 6.86 8.37 -24.66
CA CYS A 216 7.24 9.66 -25.26
C CYS A 216 6.79 10.87 -24.43
N GLY A 217 6.08 10.66 -23.32
CA GLY A 217 5.48 11.73 -22.52
C GLY A 217 4.34 12.46 -23.23
N LEU A 218 3.72 11.85 -24.24
CA LEU A 218 2.68 12.48 -25.07
C LEU A 218 1.50 12.99 -24.24
N ARG A 219 0.88 14.07 -24.72
CA ARG A 219 -0.23 14.78 -24.06
C ARG A 219 -1.35 15.08 -25.06
N GLY A 220 -2.53 15.47 -24.57
CA GLY A 220 -3.66 15.82 -25.43
C GLY A 220 -4.41 14.60 -25.95
N THR A 221 -5.22 14.80 -26.99
CA THR A 221 -6.06 13.74 -27.58
C THR A 221 -5.36 13.10 -28.77
N PHE A 222 -5.26 11.77 -28.77
CA PHE A 222 -4.69 11.01 -29.87
C PHE A 222 -5.66 11.00 -31.08
N PRO A 223 -5.18 11.26 -32.31
CA PRO A 223 -6.03 11.26 -33.50
C PRO A 223 -6.63 9.87 -33.78
N SER A 224 -7.94 9.74 -33.61
CA SER A 224 -8.63 8.44 -33.76
C SER A 224 -8.58 7.89 -35.20
N GLY A 225 -8.44 8.76 -36.21
CA GLY A 225 -8.34 8.36 -37.62
C GLY A 225 -7.18 7.40 -37.92
N ILE A 226 -6.11 7.43 -37.11
CA ILE A 226 -4.94 6.53 -37.25
C ILE A 226 -5.36 5.06 -37.08
N PHE A 227 -6.30 4.76 -36.18
CA PHE A 227 -6.80 3.40 -35.98
C PHE A 227 -7.59 2.85 -37.18
N GLN A 228 -8.00 3.72 -38.10
CA GLN A 228 -8.75 3.36 -39.32
C GLN A 228 -7.85 3.21 -40.55
N VAL A 229 -6.54 3.46 -40.42
CA VAL A 229 -5.57 3.26 -41.51
C VAL A 229 -5.52 1.76 -41.86
N PRO A 230 -5.87 1.36 -43.10
CA PRO A 230 -6.05 -0.05 -43.44
C PRO A 230 -4.74 -0.85 -43.46
N THR A 231 -3.61 -0.20 -43.73
CA THR A 231 -2.28 -0.83 -43.77
C THR A 231 -1.64 -1.01 -42.39
N LEU A 232 -2.20 -0.39 -41.35
CA LEU A 232 -1.57 -0.36 -40.03
C LEU A 232 -1.63 -1.75 -39.37
N GLU A 233 -0.46 -2.32 -39.08
CA GLU A 233 -0.31 -3.65 -38.47
C GLU A 233 0.02 -3.55 -36.99
N MET A 234 0.76 -2.53 -36.56
CA MET A 234 1.18 -2.37 -35.18
C MET A 234 1.07 -0.91 -34.74
N ILE A 235 0.42 -0.72 -33.60
CA ILE A 235 0.44 0.56 -32.88
C ILE A 235 0.75 0.34 -31.40
N ASP A 236 1.76 1.05 -30.91
CA ASP A 236 2.14 1.08 -29.48
C ASP A 236 2.21 2.53 -28.98
N LEU A 237 1.25 2.88 -28.13
CA LEU A 237 1.15 4.18 -27.47
C LEU A 237 1.41 4.07 -25.96
N SER A 238 1.91 2.92 -25.50
CA SER A 238 1.97 2.62 -24.07
C SER A 238 2.87 3.58 -23.29
N ASN A 239 2.67 3.65 -21.97
CA ASN A 239 3.45 4.47 -21.05
C ASN A 239 3.42 5.97 -21.40
N ASN A 240 2.27 6.48 -21.85
CA ASN A 240 2.01 7.90 -22.01
C ASN A 240 0.86 8.32 -21.09
N GLU A 241 1.16 8.50 -19.80
CA GLU A 241 0.17 8.68 -18.71
C GLU A 241 -0.75 9.92 -18.87
N PHE A 242 -0.41 10.85 -19.75
CA PHE A 242 -1.20 12.07 -20.02
C PHE A 242 -1.90 12.05 -21.38
N LEU A 243 -1.69 11.03 -22.20
CA LEU A 243 -2.30 10.90 -23.52
C LEU A 243 -3.73 10.38 -23.39
N GLN A 244 -4.67 11.13 -23.93
CA GLN A 244 -6.10 10.81 -23.93
C GLN A 244 -6.52 10.32 -25.32
N GLY A 245 -7.65 9.64 -25.43
CA GLY A 245 -8.18 9.20 -26.71
C GLY A 245 -9.41 8.31 -26.58
N THR A 246 -10.03 7.99 -27.71
CA THR A 246 -11.15 7.06 -27.83
C THR A 246 -10.93 6.15 -29.03
N LEU A 247 -11.38 4.90 -28.96
CA LEU A 247 -11.32 3.98 -30.10
C LEU A 247 -12.52 4.20 -31.04
N PRO A 248 -12.31 4.42 -32.35
CA PRO A 248 -13.39 4.54 -33.33
C PRO A 248 -13.88 3.16 -33.79
N GLU A 249 -14.93 3.12 -34.61
CA GLU A 249 -15.29 1.88 -35.32
C GLU A 249 -14.16 1.46 -36.29
N PHE A 250 -13.81 0.18 -36.27
CA PHE A 250 -12.76 -0.42 -37.09
C PHE A 250 -13.31 -0.91 -38.45
N PRO A 251 -12.61 -0.63 -39.57
CA PRO A 251 -13.03 -1.10 -40.90
C PRO A 251 -12.91 -2.62 -41.03
N ILE A 252 -13.68 -3.21 -41.96
CA ILE A 252 -13.71 -4.67 -42.17
C ILE A 252 -12.36 -5.23 -42.66
N ASN A 253 -11.64 -4.47 -43.50
CA ASN A 253 -10.35 -4.87 -44.08
C ASN A 253 -9.16 -4.33 -43.26
N ASN A 254 -9.26 -4.35 -41.94
CA ASN A 254 -8.21 -3.84 -41.07
C ASN A 254 -7.06 -4.87 -40.91
N SER A 255 -5.81 -4.41 -41.00
CA SER A 255 -4.61 -5.26 -40.91
C SER A 255 -3.96 -5.33 -39.52
N LEU A 256 -4.57 -4.71 -38.50
CA LEU A 256 -3.96 -4.56 -37.18
C LEU A 256 -3.74 -5.92 -36.50
N GLN A 257 -2.49 -6.19 -36.15
CA GLN A 257 -2.01 -7.36 -35.43
C GLN A 257 -1.73 -7.05 -33.96
N LYS A 258 -1.24 -5.84 -33.66
CA LYS A 258 -0.92 -5.41 -32.30
C LYS A 258 -1.50 -4.05 -31.98
N LEU A 259 -2.38 -4.00 -30.97
CA LEU A 259 -2.95 -2.77 -30.41
C LEU A 259 -2.52 -2.65 -28.95
N ILE A 260 -1.58 -1.75 -28.67
CA ILE A 260 -0.99 -1.57 -27.35
C ILE A 260 -1.20 -0.12 -26.91
N LEU A 261 -2.07 0.08 -25.91
CA LEU A 261 -2.47 1.38 -25.37
C LEU A 261 -2.19 1.52 -23.87
N SER A 262 -1.51 0.54 -23.26
CA SER A 262 -1.42 0.42 -21.81
C SER A 262 -0.78 1.63 -21.13
N SER A 263 -1.21 1.93 -19.90
CA SER A 263 -0.73 3.10 -19.13
C SER A 263 -0.96 4.43 -19.86
N THR A 264 -2.17 4.64 -20.39
CA THR A 264 -2.63 5.90 -21.00
C THR A 264 -3.96 6.33 -20.38
N LYS A 265 -4.52 7.47 -20.81
CA LYS A 265 -5.86 7.97 -20.41
C LYS A 265 -6.89 7.78 -21.52
N PHE A 266 -6.80 6.70 -22.29
CA PHE A 266 -7.86 6.33 -23.24
C PHE A 266 -9.15 5.98 -22.51
N VAL A 267 -10.28 6.48 -23.00
CA VAL A 267 -11.61 6.41 -22.39
C VAL A 267 -12.66 5.85 -23.38
N GLY A 268 -13.85 5.55 -22.85
CA GLY A 268 -15.02 5.15 -23.63
C GLY A 268 -15.23 3.63 -23.69
N ASN A 269 -16.27 3.23 -24.40
CA ASN A 269 -16.61 1.82 -24.62
C ASN A 269 -15.78 1.24 -25.78
N LEU A 270 -15.52 -0.06 -25.75
CA LEU A 270 -15.01 -0.75 -26.94
C LEU A 270 -16.11 -0.85 -28.02
N PRO A 271 -15.82 -0.48 -29.29
CA PRO A 271 -16.80 -0.48 -30.38
C PRO A 271 -17.25 -1.89 -30.77
N ALA A 272 -18.47 -2.01 -31.32
CA ALA A 272 -19.00 -3.31 -31.75
C ALA A 272 -18.25 -3.90 -32.97
N SER A 273 -17.56 -3.05 -33.74
CA SER A 273 -16.65 -3.48 -34.81
C SER A 273 -15.34 -4.09 -34.33
N PHE A 274 -15.09 -4.26 -33.02
CA PHE A 274 -13.87 -4.91 -32.54
C PHE A 274 -13.63 -6.30 -33.17
N GLY A 275 -14.71 -7.01 -33.52
CA GLY A 275 -14.64 -8.29 -34.24
C GLY A 275 -14.14 -8.21 -35.68
N ASN A 276 -13.93 -7.01 -36.23
CA ASN A 276 -13.32 -6.80 -37.56
C ASN A 276 -11.80 -6.96 -37.53
N LEU A 277 -11.16 -6.89 -36.36
CA LEU A 277 -9.71 -7.03 -36.18
C LEU A 277 -9.24 -8.49 -36.28
N ARG A 278 -9.53 -9.16 -37.39
CA ARG A 278 -9.32 -10.61 -37.54
C ARG A 278 -7.84 -11.03 -37.53
N SER A 279 -6.94 -10.10 -37.82
CA SER A 279 -5.48 -10.29 -37.77
C SER A 279 -4.88 -10.06 -36.39
N LEU A 280 -5.68 -9.61 -35.40
CA LEU A 280 -5.20 -9.20 -34.10
C LEU A 280 -4.61 -10.39 -33.33
N SER A 281 -3.32 -10.31 -33.02
CA SER A 281 -2.59 -11.26 -32.18
C SER A 281 -2.39 -10.75 -30.76
N THR A 282 -2.27 -9.44 -30.56
CA THR A 282 -1.99 -8.85 -29.24
C THR A 282 -2.85 -7.63 -29.00
N LEU A 283 -3.60 -7.67 -27.91
CA LEU A 283 -4.39 -6.57 -27.39
C LEU A 283 -3.89 -6.25 -25.98
N ASP A 284 -3.42 -5.02 -25.76
CA ASP A 284 -3.10 -4.53 -24.43
C ASP A 284 -3.72 -3.15 -24.20
N LEU A 285 -4.76 -3.12 -23.38
CA LEU A 285 -5.53 -1.94 -22.97
C LEU A 285 -5.36 -1.66 -21.47
N SER A 286 -4.34 -2.26 -20.83
CA SER A 286 -4.23 -2.27 -19.37
C SER A 286 -3.93 -0.89 -18.79
N MET A 287 -4.37 -0.60 -17.57
CA MET A 287 -4.15 0.69 -16.90
C MET A 287 -4.60 1.91 -17.73
N CYS A 288 -5.78 1.79 -18.36
CA CYS A 288 -6.44 2.87 -19.08
C CYS A 288 -7.69 3.36 -18.30
N GLN A 289 -8.63 4.00 -18.98
CA GLN A 289 -9.90 4.48 -18.41
C GLN A 289 -11.11 4.01 -19.24
N PHE A 290 -10.99 2.88 -19.92
CA PHE A 290 -12.10 2.30 -20.69
C PHE A 290 -13.25 1.87 -19.77
N ASN A 291 -14.48 1.97 -20.26
CA ASN A 291 -15.69 1.59 -19.56
C ASN A 291 -16.65 0.78 -20.45
N GLY A 292 -17.87 0.50 -19.97
CA GLY A 292 -18.84 -0.31 -20.70
C GLY A 292 -18.50 -1.81 -20.66
N THR A 293 -18.99 -2.56 -21.64
CA THR A 293 -18.82 -4.03 -21.71
C THR A 293 -17.80 -4.45 -22.75
N LEU A 294 -17.15 -5.60 -22.54
CA LEU A 294 -16.41 -6.28 -23.61
C LEU A 294 -17.40 -6.74 -24.70
N PRO A 295 -17.26 -6.29 -25.96
CA PRO A 295 -18.27 -6.54 -26.99
C PRO A 295 -18.26 -8.02 -27.41
N SER A 296 -19.44 -8.61 -27.61
CA SER A 296 -19.59 -10.02 -27.98
C SER A 296 -18.90 -10.37 -29.29
N SER A 297 -18.73 -9.40 -30.19
CA SER A 297 -17.98 -9.51 -31.44
C SER A 297 -16.52 -9.93 -31.25
N MET A 298 -15.94 -9.77 -30.05
CA MET A 298 -14.58 -10.25 -29.74
C MET A 298 -14.45 -11.78 -29.89
N SER A 299 -15.56 -12.53 -29.90
CA SER A 299 -15.55 -13.96 -30.23
C SER A 299 -15.01 -14.29 -31.64
N ASN A 300 -14.97 -13.30 -32.54
CA ASN A 300 -14.46 -13.45 -33.90
C ASN A 300 -12.92 -13.35 -34.00
N LEU A 301 -12.22 -13.05 -32.90
CA LEU A 301 -10.77 -12.87 -32.86
C LEU A 301 -10.07 -14.24 -32.79
N THR A 302 -9.94 -14.93 -33.91
CA THR A 302 -9.42 -16.31 -33.96
C THR A 302 -7.90 -16.41 -33.87
N LEU A 303 -7.18 -15.32 -34.20
CA LEU A 303 -5.71 -15.26 -34.19
C LEU A 303 -5.12 -14.66 -32.91
N VAL A 304 -5.97 -14.25 -31.97
CA VAL A 304 -5.51 -13.58 -30.75
C VAL A 304 -4.70 -14.53 -29.87
N VAL A 305 -3.57 -14.02 -29.38
CA VAL A 305 -2.62 -14.72 -28.53
C VAL A 305 -2.64 -14.15 -27.12
N ASN A 306 -2.67 -12.82 -26.99
CA ASN A 306 -2.66 -12.14 -25.70
C ASN A 306 -3.78 -11.10 -25.63
N ILE A 307 -4.60 -11.18 -24.58
CA ILE A 307 -5.61 -10.18 -24.25
C ILE A 307 -5.29 -9.65 -22.85
N ARG A 308 -4.83 -8.40 -22.76
CA ARG A 308 -4.63 -7.69 -21.49
C ARG A 308 -5.51 -6.45 -21.47
N ALA A 309 -6.36 -6.34 -20.47
CA ALA A 309 -7.26 -5.21 -20.29
C ALA A 309 -7.46 -4.88 -18.80
N SER A 310 -6.46 -5.18 -17.97
CA SER A 310 -6.55 -5.02 -16.53
C SER A 310 -6.56 -3.55 -16.11
N HIS A 311 -7.04 -3.25 -14.90
CA HIS A 311 -7.09 -1.89 -14.34
C HIS A 311 -7.87 -0.91 -15.25
N ASN A 312 -9.10 -1.26 -15.58
CA ASN A 312 -10.06 -0.41 -16.29
C ASN A 312 -11.39 -0.38 -15.54
N ASN A 313 -12.43 0.18 -16.15
CA ASN A 313 -13.78 0.22 -15.61
C ASN A 313 -14.75 -0.63 -16.44
N PHE A 314 -14.28 -1.76 -17.00
CA PHE A 314 -15.14 -2.68 -17.75
C PHE A 314 -16.16 -3.37 -16.85
N THR A 315 -17.33 -3.64 -17.41
CA THR A 315 -18.49 -4.25 -16.73
C THR A 315 -19.11 -5.33 -17.61
N GLY A 316 -20.13 -6.03 -17.11
CA GLY A 316 -20.82 -7.08 -17.85
C GLY A 316 -20.02 -8.40 -17.86
N ARG A 317 -20.37 -9.31 -18.77
CA ARG A 317 -19.82 -10.67 -18.82
C ARG A 317 -18.63 -10.77 -19.77
N ILE A 318 -17.76 -11.75 -19.55
CA ILE A 318 -16.69 -12.12 -20.51
C ILE A 318 -17.34 -12.74 -21.76
N PRO A 319 -17.00 -12.28 -22.98
CA PRO A 319 -17.46 -12.91 -24.22
C PRO A 319 -16.83 -14.30 -24.43
N SER A 320 -17.46 -15.14 -25.26
CA SER A 320 -16.91 -16.48 -25.55
C SER A 320 -15.67 -16.38 -26.44
N PHE A 321 -14.57 -16.97 -25.99
CA PHE A 321 -13.30 -17.09 -26.74
C PHE A 321 -13.02 -18.50 -27.27
N ASN A 322 -14.04 -19.36 -27.36
CA ASN A 322 -13.91 -20.75 -27.81
C ASN A 322 -13.26 -20.92 -29.21
N LEU A 323 -13.34 -19.91 -30.08
CA LEU A 323 -12.71 -19.92 -31.41
C LEU A 323 -11.26 -19.39 -31.39
N SER A 324 -10.82 -18.77 -30.31
CA SER A 324 -9.49 -18.19 -30.13
C SER A 324 -8.48 -19.25 -29.71
N THR A 325 -8.31 -20.28 -30.54
CA THR A 325 -7.53 -21.48 -30.19
C THR A 325 -6.04 -21.21 -29.97
N LYS A 326 -5.52 -20.05 -30.38
CA LYS A 326 -4.13 -19.59 -30.17
C LYS A 326 -3.92 -18.75 -28.91
N LEU A 327 -4.96 -18.52 -28.11
CA LEU A 327 -4.88 -17.69 -26.91
C LEU A 327 -3.96 -18.34 -25.88
N ILE A 328 -2.94 -17.59 -25.45
CA ILE A 328 -1.95 -17.95 -24.43
C ILE A 328 -2.25 -17.25 -23.12
N GLU A 329 -2.66 -15.98 -23.16
CA GLU A 329 -2.87 -15.18 -21.97
C GLU A 329 -4.15 -14.35 -22.04
N ILE A 330 -4.91 -14.38 -20.94
CA ILE A 330 -6.01 -13.46 -20.68
C ILE A 330 -5.84 -12.82 -19.29
N ASP A 331 -5.67 -11.50 -19.26
CA ASP A 331 -5.67 -10.69 -18.04
C ASP A 331 -6.78 -9.63 -18.13
N LEU A 332 -7.85 -9.85 -17.36
CA LEU A 332 -8.98 -8.93 -17.20
C LEU A 332 -9.12 -8.45 -15.76
N SER A 333 -8.05 -8.55 -14.96
CA SER A 333 -8.08 -8.23 -13.54
C SER A 333 -8.37 -6.75 -13.26
N ASN A 334 -8.78 -6.42 -12.04
CA ASN A 334 -9.01 -5.04 -11.60
C ASN A 334 -10.02 -4.30 -12.50
N ASN A 335 -11.23 -4.85 -12.60
CA ASN A 335 -12.36 -4.31 -13.36
C ASN A 335 -13.67 -4.51 -12.56
N GLY A 336 -14.81 -4.17 -13.17
CA GLY A 336 -16.16 -4.44 -12.64
C GLY A 336 -16.90 -5.55 -13.39
N LEU A 337 -16.19 -6.55 -13.93
CA LEU A 337 -16.80 -7.65 -14.68
C LEU A 337 -17.66 -8.53 -13.77
N THR A 338 -18.76 -9.06 -14.31
CA THR A 338 -19.84 -9.75 -13.58
C THR A 338 -20.26 -11.05 -14.28
N GLY A 339 -21.09 -11.85 -13.62
CA GLY A 339 -21.62 -13.10 -14.16
C GLY A 339 -20.68 -14.29 -13.94
N ASP A 340 -20.92 -15.37 -14.67
CA ASP A 340 -20.15 -16.61 -14.55
C ASP A 340 -18.88 -16.56 -15.43
N ILE A 341 -17.84 -17.26 -15.00
CA ILE A 341 -16.63 -17.47 -15.80
C ILE A 341 -16.94 -18.52 -16.89
N PRO A 342 -16.78 -18.24 -18.20
CA PRO A 342 -17.08 -19.20 -19.25
C PRO A 342 -16.22 -20.46 -19.15
N LEU A 343 -16.83 -21.63 -18.96
CA LEU A 343 -16.09 -22.91 -18.88
C LEU A 343 -15.28 -23.22 -20.14
N SER A 344 -15.73 -22.74 -21.30
CA SER A 344 -15.02 -22.86 -22.58
C SER A 344 -13.64 -22.19 -22.57
N LEU A 345 -13.36 -21.29 -21.63
CA LEU A 345 -12.03 -20.73 -21.45
C LEU A 345 -11.02 -21.81 -21.03
N PHE A 346 -11.46 -22.77 -20.21
CA PHE A 346 -10.62 -23.88 -19.73
C PHE A 346 -10.43 -25.00 -20.77
N ASP A 347 -11.18 -24.97 -21.88
CA ASP A 347 -11.03 -25.91 -23.00
C ASP A 347 -9.97 -25.47 -24.03
N LEU A 348 -9.38 -24.26 -23.88
CA LEU A 348 -8.43 -23.71 -24.85
C LEU A 348 -7.06 -24.40 -24.74
N PRO A 349 -6.50 -24.89 -25.87
CA PRO A 349 -5.38 -25.84 -25.85
C PRO A 349 -4.02 -25.22 -25.47
N PHE A 350 -3.82 -23.94 -25.80
CA PHE A 350 -2.57 -23.21 -25.56
C PHE A 350 -2.68 -22.16 -24.45
N LEU A 351 -3.81 -22.09 -23.75
CA LEU A 351 -3.99 -21.12 -22.68
C LEU A 351 -3.01 -21.45 -21.56
N GLU A 352 -2.10 -20.52 -21.27
CA GLU A 352 -1.06 -20.65 -20.24
C GLU A 352 -1.42 -19.87 -18.98
N ARG A 353 -2.07 -18.72 -19.11
CA ARG A 353 -2.32 -17.78 -18.01
C ARG A 353 -3.72 -17.18 -18.05
N VAL A 354 -4.44 -17.31 -16.93
CA VAL A 354 -5.77 -16.74 -16.71
C VAL A 354 -5.78 -15.89 -15.44
N VAL A 355 -5.92 -14.58 -15.60
CA VAL A 355 -5.97 -13.62 -14.47
C VAL A 355 -7.28 -12.84 -14.54
N LEU A 356 -8.21 -13.17 -13.64
CA LEU A 356 -9.54 -12.57 -13.55
C LEU A 356 -9.78 -11.93 -12.17
N SER A 357 -8.72 -11.71 -11.41
CA SER A 357 -8.80 -11.23 -10.03
C SER A 357 -9.33 -9.81 -9.90
N ASN A 358 -9.85 -9.49 -8.72
CA ASN A 358 -10.41 -8.17 -8.39
C ASN A 358 -11.50 -7.73 -9.38
N ASN A 359 -12.57 -8.51 -9.42
CA ASN A 359 -13.77 -8.31 -10.24
C ASN A 359 -15.02 -8.62 -9.39
N GLN A 360 -16.18 -8.76 -10.03
CA GLN A 360 -17.46 -9.10 -9.40
C GLN A 360 -18.02 -10.43 -9.93
N PHE A 361 -17.16 -11.35 -10.39
CA PHE A 361 -17.61 -12.68 -10.81
C PHE A 361 -18.29 -13.40 -9.64
N SER A 362 -19.38 -14.09 -9.92
CA SER A 362 -20.21 -14.73 -8.89
C SER A 362 -20.67 -16.09 -9.36
N GLY A 363 -21.28 -16.87 -8.46
CA GLY A 363 -21.78 -18.20 -8.78
C GLY A 363 -20.76 -19.28 -8.51
N HIS A 364 -21.05 -20.49 -9.00
CA HIS A 364 -20.26 -21.70 -8.72
C HIS A 364 -19.39 -22.02 -9.92
N ILE A 365 -18.14 -22.42 -9.67
CA ILE A 365 -17.33 -23.06 -10.71
C ILE A 365 -17.71 -24.55 -10.71
N LEU A 366 -18.15 -25.06 -11.86
CA LEU A 366 -18.52 -26.47 -12.03
C LEU A 366 -17.27 -27.32 -12.33
N GLU A 367 -17.37 -28.63 -12.12
CA GLU A 367 -16.33 -29.56 -12.57
C GLU A 367 -16.23 -29.59 -14.11
N PHE A 368 -15.02 -29.74 -14.64
CA PHE A 368 -14.71 -29.71 -16.07
C PHE A 368 -13.62 -30.73 -16.44
N PRO A 369 -13.59 -31.24 -17.68
CA PRO A 369 -12.62 -32.25 -18.08
C PRO A 369 -11.18 -31.71 -18.08
N THR A 370 -10.26 -32.45 -17.48
CA THR A 370 -8.82 -32.08 -17.37
C THR A 370 -7.97 -32.55 -18.55
N THR A 371 -8.58 -33.03 -19.63
CA THR A 371 -7.89 -33.63 -20.78
C THR A 371 -7.23 -32.63 -21.73
N SER A 372 -7.46 -31.33 -21.54
CA SER A 372 -7.07 -30.26 -22.48
C SER A 372 -6.36 -29.02 -21.90
N PRO A 373 -6.61 -28.55 -20.66
CA PRO A 373 -5.95 -27.33 -20.21
C PRO A 373 -4.47 -27.54 -19.86
N SER A 374 -3.62 -26.69 -20.44
CA SER A 374 -2.16 -26.68 -20.20
C SER A 374 -1.68 -25.43 -19.43
N PHE A 375 -2.61 -24.69 -18.81
CA PHE A 375 -2.24 -23.47 -18.10
C PHE A 375 -1.39 -23.72 -16.86
N ASP A 376 -0.51 -22.77 -16.57
CA ASP A 376 0.39 -22.76 -15.42
C ASP A 376 -0.09 -21.83 -14.31
N THR A 377 -0.91 -20.83 -14.63
CA THR A 377 -1.33 -19.78 -13.68
C THR A 377 -2.83 -19.52 -13.81
N LEU A 378 -3.54 -19.68 -12.69
CA LEU A 378 -4.94 -19.31 -12.55
C LEU A 378 -5.14 -18.44 -11.31
N ASP A 379 -5.54 -17.19 -11.53
CA ASP A 379 -5.88 -16.24 -10.47
C ASP A 379 -7.32 -15.76 -10.61
N LEU A 380 -8.17 -16.23 -9.70
CA LEU A 380 -9.58 -15.86 -9.57
C LEU A 380 -9.85 -15.11 -8.25
N SER A 381 -8.81 -14.61 -7.59
CA SER A 381 -8.92 -13.98 -6.28
C SER A 381 -9.78 -12.70 -6.30
N HIS A 382 -10.26 -12.27 -5.14
CA HIS A 382 -11.03 -11.02 -5.01
C HIS A 382 -12.26 -10.98 -5.92
N ASN A 383 -13.14 -11.95 -5.76
CA ASN A 383 -14.41 -12.06 -6.47
C ASN A 383 -15.53 -12.49 -5.51
N ASN A 384 -16.73 -12.76 -6.04
CA ASN A 384 -17.89 -13.25 -5.29
C ASN A 384 -18.18 -14.74 -5.59
N LEU A 385 -17.17 -15.52 -5.99
CA LEU A 385 -17.35 -16.94 -6.31
C LEU A 385 -17.67 -17.73 -5.05
N GLU A 386 -18.57 -18.69 -5.16
CA GLU A 386 -19.09 -19.46 -4.02
C GLU A 386 -19.22 -20.95 -4.35
N GLY A 387 -19.58 -21.74 -3.33
CA GLY A 387 -19.69 -23.19 -3.46
C GLY A 387 -18.37 -23.91 -3.19
N GLN A 388 -18.25 -25.14 -3.69
CA GLN A 388 -17.05 -25.96 -3.51
C GLN A 388 -15.98 -25.64 -4.55
N ILE A 389 -14.71 -25.81 -4.19
CA ILE A 389 -13.60 -25.71 -5.13
C ILE A 389 -13.58 -26.98 -6.00
N PRO A 390 -13.67 -26.87 -7.34
CA PRO A 390 -13.60 -28.01 -8.25
C PRO A 390 -12.29 -28.80 -8.10
N THR A 391 -12.40 -30.13 -8.07
CA THR A 391 -11.24 -31.03 -8.11
C THR A 391 -10.50 -30.95 -9.44
N SER A 392 -11.20 -30.54 -10.50
CA SER A 392 -10.64 -30.32 -11.85
C SER A 392 -9.38 -29.46 -11.84
N PHE A 393 -9.31 -28.39 -11.02
CA PHE A 393 -8.12 -27.53 -10.94
C PHE A 393 -6.84 -28.28 -10.56
N PHE A 394 -6.97 -29.24 -9.64
CA PHE A 394 -5.83 -30.01 -9.14
C PHE A 394 -5.47 -31.21 -10.03
N GLY A 395 -6.36 -31.57 -10.96
CA GLY A 395 -6.06 -32.52 -12.03
C GLY A 395 -5.27 -31.93 -13.21
N ILE A 396 -5.05 -30.62 -13.24
CA ILE A 396 -4.26 -29.94 -14.27
C ILE A 396 -2.77 -30.10 -13.96
N VAL A 397 -2.10 -30.97 -14.71
CA VAL A 397 -0.68 -31.35 -14.47
C VAL A 397 0.28 -30.18 -14.67
N SER A 398 -0.03 -29.23 -15.56
CA SER A 398 0.78 -28.04 -15.85
C SER A 398 0.67 -26.94 -14.81
N LEU A 399 -0.38 -26.94 -13.98
CA LEU A 399 -0.70 -25.83 -13.09
C LEU A 399 0.40 -25.66 -12.03
N ARG A 400 0.96 -24.44 -11.94
CA ARG A 400 2.03 -24.05 -11.00
C ARG A 400 1.54 -23.10 -9.93
N SER A 401 0.57 -22.26 -10.23
CA SER A 401 0.04 -21.25 -9.31
C SER A 401 -1.48 -21.19 -9.39
N LEU A 402 -2.14 -21.35 -8.24
CA LEU A 402 -3.59 -21.26 -8.08
C LEU A 402 -3.91 -20.30 -6.94
N SER A 403 -4.56 -19.18 -7.26
CA SER A 403 -5.13 -18.27 -6.25
C SER A 403 -6.65 -18.17 -6.39
N LEU A 404 -7.34 -18.49 -5.31
CA LEU A 404 -8.79 -18.42 -5.15
C LEU A 404 -9.17 -17.55 -3.94
N SER A 405 -8.25 -16.72 -3.45
CA SER A 405 -8.45 -15.97 -2.21
C SER A 405 -9.53 -14.89 -2.33
N HIS A 406 -10.01 -14.38 -1.19
CA HIS A 406 -11.05 -13.35 -1.14
C HIS A 406 -12.27 -13.72 -1.99
N ASN A 407 -12.85 -14.88 -1.70
CA ASN A 407 -14.07 -15.41 -2.30
C ASN A 407 -14.95 -16.01 -1.18
N LYS A 408 -15.97 -16.78 -1.54
CA LYS A 408 -16.91 -17.45 -0.63
C LYS A 408 -16.86 -18.97 -0.78
N PHE A 409 -15.72 -19.52 -1.17
CA PHE A 409 -15.58 -20.97 -1.30
C PHE A 409 -15.75 -21.65 0.06
N SER A 410 -16.49 -22.76 0.07
CA SER A 410 -16.87 -23.51 1.27
C SER A 410 -16.82 -25.02 1.00
N GLY A 411 -16.87 -25.84 2.05
CA GLY A 411 -17.02 -27.31 1.94
C GLY A 411 -15.87 -28.13 2.53
N THR A 412 -16.17 -29.42 2.77
CA THR A 412 -15.34 -30.39 3.51
C THR A 412 -14.83 -31.57 2.67
N GLN A 413 -15.26 -31.71 1.41
CA GLN A 413 -14.91 -32.85 0.54
C GLN A 413 -13.60 -32.65 -0.25
N LEU A 414 -12.63 -31.95 0.34
CA LEU A 414 -11.31 -31.74 -0.25
C LEU A 414 -10.39 -32.97 -0.07
N GLN A 415 -10.91 -34.09 0.47
CA GLN A 415 -10.15 -35.33 0.75
C GLN A 415 -9.69 -36.08 -0.52
N GLN A 416 -10.21 -35.74 -1.70
CA GLN A 416 -9.85 -36.39 -2.97
C GLN A 416 -9.15 -35.42 -3.94
N MET A 417 -8.48 -34.38 -3.42
CA MET A 417 -8.03 -33.28 -4.28
C MET A 417 -6.76 -33.53 -5.10
N VAL A 418 -5.97 -34.59 -4.89
CA VAL A 418 -4.63 -34.61 -5.50
C VAL A 418 -4.28 -35.95 -6.13
N GLN A 419 -4.25 -35.95 -7.48
CA GLN A 419 -3.50 -36.93 -8.25
C GLN A 419 -2.00 -36.67 -8.07
N GLY A 420 -1.20 -37.71 -7.85
CA GLY A 420 0.23 -37.63 -7.49
C GLY A 420 1.20 -37.05 -8.53
N ASN A 421 0.73 -36.28 -9.53
CA ASN A 421 1.53 -35.71 -10.62
C ASN A 421 1.39 -34.17 -10.75
N SER A 422 0.85 -33.47 -9.75
CA SER A 422 0.69 -32.01 -9.80
C SER A 422 2.04 -31.27 -9.74
N LYS A 423 2.20 -30.22 -10.56
CA LYS A 423 3.35 -29.29 -10.52
C LYS A 423 3.06 -28.01 -9.72
N LEU A 424 2.01 -28.03 -8.89
CA LEU A 424 1.57 -26.87 -8.14
C LEU A 424 2.62 -26.45 -7.11
N THR A 425 3.13 -25.23 -7.27
CA THR A 425 4.14 -24.62 -6.39
C THR A 425 3.53 -23.60 -5.43
N THR A 426 2.44 -22.95 -5.83
CA THR A 426 1.76 -21.91 -5.06
C THR A 426 0.27 -22.20 -4.99
N LEU A 427 -0.27 -22.26 -3.77
CA LEU A 427 -1.69 -22.42 -3.50
C LEU A 427 -2.15 -21.38 -2.47
N ASP A 428 -3.09 -20.55 -2.87
CA ASP A 428 -3.68 -19.54 -2.01
C ASP A 428 -5.21 -19.67 -1.98
N LEU A 429 -5.72 -20.06 -0.81
CA LEU A 429 -7.13 -20.21 -0.51
C LEU A 429 -7.54 -19.30 0.66
N SER A 430 -6.77 -18.24 0.94
CA SER A 430 -7.03 -17.33 2.05
C SER A 430 -8.35 -16.56 1.88
N TYR A 431 -8.89 -16.02 2.97
CA TYR A 431 -10.13 -15.22 2.94
C TYR A 431 -11.30 -15.92 2.21
N ASN A 432 -11.58 -17.15 2.65
CA ASN A 432 -12.69 -17.99 2.18
C ASN A 432 -13.49 -18.50 3.39
N SER A 433 -14.37 -19.49 3.18
CA SER A 433 -15.21 -20.11 4.22
C SER A 433 -14.88 -21.58 4.45
N LEU A 434 -13.59 -21.95 4.39
CA LEU A 434 -13.13 -23.32 4.65
C LEU A 434 -13.21 -23.65 6.14
N ILE A 435 -13.77 -24.81 6.50
CA ILE A 435 -13.93 -25.24 7.90
C ILE A 435 -12.94 -26.32 8.35
N SER A 436 -12.20 -26.92 7.42
CA SER A 436 -11.22 -27.99 7.66
C SER A 436 -10.06 -27.90 6.67
N PHE A 437 -8.90 -28.46 7.03
CA PHE A 437 -7.76 -28.53 6.11
C PHE A 437 -8.08 -29.34 4.84
N PRO A 438 -7.71 -28.86 3.65
CA PRO A 438 -7.70 -29.67 2.43
C PRO A 438 -6.65 -30.80 2.51
N ASP A 439 -6.88 -31.93 1.82
CA ASP A 439 -5.87 -32.98 1.72
C ASP A 439 -4.84 -32.62 0.64
N LEU A 440 -3.73 -32.04 1.08
CA LEU A 440 -2.65 -31.53 0.22
C LEU A 440 -1.40 -32.41 0.26
N LYS A 441 -1.46 -33.59 0.88
CA LYS A 441 -0.30 -34.45 1.17
C LYS A 441 0.50 -34.83 -0.07
N ASN A 442 -0.19 -34.98 -1.21
CA ASN A 442 0.42 -35.45 -2.46
C ASN A 442 0.97 -34.30 -3.33
N LEU A 443 0.96 -33.05 -2.87
CA LEU A 443 1.55 -31.92 -3.59
C LEU A 443 3.06 -31.83 -3.31
N SER A 444 3.84 -32.60 -4.09
CA SER A 444 5.29 -32.75 -3.89
C SER A 444 6.13 -31.54 -4.30
N GLU A 445 5.59 -30.62 -5.10
CA GLU A 445 6.30 -29.40 -5.58
C GLU A 445 5.87 -28.13 -4.84
N LEU A 446 4.96 -28.24 -3.86
CA LEU A 446 4.38 -27.08 -3.18
C LEU A 446 5.42 -26.34 -2.33
N ARG A 447 5.57 -25.04 -2.58
CA ARG A 447 6.50 -24.15 -1.86
C ARG A 447 5.77 -23.09 -1.06
N ILE A 448 4.55 -22.74 -1.46
CA ILE A 448 3.76 -21.66 -0.86
C ILE A 448 2.34 -22.14 -0.62
N LEU A 449 1.92 -22.07 0.64
CA LEU A 449 0.58 -22.38 1.07
C LEU A 449 0.02 -21.23 1.93
N ASN A 450 -1.10 -20.66 1.49
CA ASN A 450 -1.85 -19.68 2.27
C ASN A 450 -3.28 -20.18 2.49
N LEU A 451 -3.63 -20.44 3.75
CA LEU A 451 -4.96 -20.83 4.21
C LEU A 451 -5.51 -19.84 5.25
N SER A 452 -4.92 -18.64 5.35
CA SER A 452 -5.29 -17.65 6.35
C SER A 452 -6.74 -17.17 6.21
N ASN A 453 -7.28 -16.58 7.28
CA ASN A 453 -8.59 -15.94 7.29
C ASN A 453 -9.71 -16.86 6.76
N ASN A 454 -9.75 -18.08 7.29
CA ASN A 454 -10.79 -19.07 7.04
C ASN A 454 -11.49 -19.42 8.36
N GLN A 455 -12.22 -20.52 8.40
CA GLN A 455 -12.92 -21.02 9.59
C GLN A 455 -12.39 -22.39 10.01
N ILE A 456 -11.11 -22.68 9.75
CA ILE A 456 -10.51 -23.99 10.00
C ILE A 456 -10.38 -24.23 11.50
N VAL A 457 -10.90 -25.36 11.97
CA VAL A 457 -10.86 -25.78 13.37
C VAL A 457 -9.94 -26.98 13.59
N GLY A 458 -9.53 -27.20 14.84
CA GLY A 458 -8.79 -28.39 15.25
C GLY A 458 -7.29 -28.17 15.34
N LYS A 459 -6.52 -29.27 15.33
CA LYS A 459 -5.04 -29.21 15.37
C LYS A 459 -4.49 -29.09 13.95
N ILE A 460 -3.34 -28.43 13.83
CA ILE A 460 -2.53 -28.41 12.62
C ILE A 460 -2.02 -29.84 12.34
N PRO A 461 -2.40 -30.45 11.21
CA PRO A 461 -2.04 -31.83 10.92
C PRO A 461 -0.54 -32.02 10.71
N ASN A 462 0.01 -33.15 11.14
CA ASN A 462 1.46 -33.41 11.06
C ASN A 462 2.00 -33.45 9.62
N TRP A 463 1.16 -33.83 8.65
CA TRP A 463 1.56 -33.93 7.26
C TRP A 463 1.86 -32.57 6.62
N ILE A 464 1.33 -31.47 7.16
CA ILE A 464 1.53 -30.14 6.57
C ILE A 464 3.01 -29.74 6.53
N TRP A 465 3.78 -30.26 7.48
CA TRP A 465 5.21 -29.98 7.60
C TRP A 465 6.05 -30.75 6.58
N GLY A 466 5.48 -31.81 5.99
CA GLY A 466 6.12 -32.66 4.98
C GLY A 466 5.74 -32.37 3.54
N ILE A 467 4.78 -31.46 3.28
CA ILE A 467 4.37 -31.11 1.92
C ILE A 467 5.52 -30.48 1.13
N GLY A 468 5.46 -30.56 -0.20
CA GLY A 468 6.56 -30.08 -1.04
C GLY A 468 7.84 -30.88 -0.88
N ASN A 469 7.78 -32.13 -0.43
CA ASN A 469 8.97 -32.93 -0.06
C ASN A 469 9.89 -32.20 0.95
N ASN A 470 9.30 -31.60 1.99
CA ASN A 470 9.98 -30.75 2.99
C ASN A 470 10.61 -29.46 2.40
N ASN A 471 10.12 -28.99 1.26
CA ASN A 471 10.61 -27.79 0.58
C ASN A 471 9.64 -26.59 0.67
N LEU A 472 8.71 -26.62 1.63
CA LEU A 472 7.76 -25.53 1.87
C LEU A 472 8.51 -24.30 2.40
N MET A 473 8.42 -23.19 1.66
CA MET A 473 9.10 -21.93 1.98
C MET A 473 8.19 -20.91 2.68
N HIS A 474 6.88 -20.95 2.40
CA HIS A 474 5.92 -20.01 2.93
C HIS A 474 4.65 -20.73 3.40
N LEU A 475 4.28 -20.51 4.67
CA LEU A 475 3.06 -21.04 5.26
C LEU A 475 2.36 -19.94 6.06
N SER A 476 1.11 -19.64 5.68
CA SER A 476 0.21 -18.81 6.50
C SER A 476 -1.06 -19.57 6.83
N LEU A 477 -1.35 -19.72 8.12
CA LEU A 477 -2.55 -20.33 8.70
C LEU A 477 -3.28 -19.36 9.64
N SER A 478 -2.96 -18.07 9.55
CA SER A 478 -3.47 -17.05 10.46
C SER A 478 -4.98 -16.84 10.35
N GLY A 479 -5.60 -16.22 11.36
CA GLY A 479 -7.03 -15.91 11.33
C GLY A 479 -7.92 -17.14 11.18
N ASN A 480 -7.61 -18.20 11.92
CA ASN A 480 -8.38 -19.45 11.98
C ASN A 480 -8.72 -19.80 13.44
N TYR A 481 -9.28 -20.99 13.68
CA TYR A 481 -9.66 -21.48 15.01
C TYR A 481 -8.78 -22.66 15.44
N LEU A 482 -7.48 -22.62 15.13
CA LEU A 482 -6.55 -23.72 15.38
C LEU A 482 -6.14 -23.76 16.86
N VAL A 483 -6.08 -24.95 17.45
CA VAL A 483 -5.86 -25.12 18.91
C VAL A 483 -4.51 -25.72 19.29
N GLY A 484 -3.73 -26.23 18.32
CA GLY A 484 -2.41 -26.81 18.57
C GLY A 484 -1.86 -27.57 17.37
N MET A 485 -0.80 -28.36 17.59
CA MET A 485 -0.14 -29.17 16.56
C MET A 485 -0.36 -30.67 16.82
N GLU A 486 -0.49 -31.47 15.77
CA GLU A 486 -0.48 -32.92 15.87
C GLU A 486 0.96 -33.46 15.99
N GLU A 487 1.19 -34.37 16.94
CA GLU A 487 2.51 -34.96 17.20
C GLU A 487 2.71 -36.28 16.43
N PRO A 488 3.95 -36.59 15.98
CA PRO A 488 5.14 -35.74 16.04
C PRO A 488 5.13 -34.67 14.95
N PHE A 489 5.67 -33.48 15.23
CA PHE A 489 5.91 -32.45 14.22
C PHE A 489 7.36 -31.95 14.23
N SER A 490 7.84 -31.52 13.05
CA SER A 490 9.11 -30.82 12.88
C SER A 490 8.97 -29.86 11.71
N PHE A 491 9.34 -28.59 11.90
CA PHE A 491 9.31 -27.64 10.80
C PHE A 491 10.36 -27.97 9.74
N PRO A 492 10.09 -27.72 8.45
CA PRO A 492 11.09 -27.88 7.41
C PRO A 492 12.12 -26.74 7.46
N GLU A 493 13.41 -27.06 7.26
CA GLU A 493 14.50 -26.07 7.23
C GLU A 493 14.45 -25.14 6.00
N SER A 494 13.58 -25.42 5.04
CA SER A 494 13.30 -24.55 3.88
C SER A 494 12.34 -23.40 4.23
N LEU A 495 11.67 -23.43 5.38
CA LEU A 495 10.63 -22.48 5.77
C LEU A 495 11.21 -21.11 6.10
N VAL A 496 10.87 -20.10 5.29
CA VAL A 496 11.33 -18.72 5.47
C VAL A 496 10.22 -17.81 6.01
N TYR A 497 8.96 -18.16 5.76
CA TYR A 497 7.80 -17.40 6.21
C TYR A 497 6.82 -18.31 6.96
N LEU A 498 6.56 -17.98 8.23
CA LEU A 498 5.57 -18.68 9.05
C LEU A 498 4.67 -17.66 9.75
N ASP A 499 3.39 -17.72 9.41
CA ASP A 499 2.35 -16.94 10.07
C ASP A 499 1.26 -17.85 10.67
N LEU A 500 1.13 -17.79 11.99
CA LEU A 500 0.13 -18.52 12.78
C LEU A 500 -0.73 -17.56 13.64
N HIS A 501 -0.71 -16.26 13.36
CA HIS A 501 -1.38 -15.28 14.22
C HIS A 501 -2.91 -15.40 14.22
N PHE A 502 -3.58 -14.82 15.23
CA PHE A 502 -5.04 -14.92 15.40
C PHE A 502 -5.55 -16.37 15.33
N ASN A 503 -5.08 -17.19 16.26
CA ASN A 503 -5.55 -18.56 16.47
C ASN A 503 -5.73 -18.82 17.98
N GLN A 504 -5.92 -20.08 18.37
CA GLN A 504 -6.06 -20.51 19.76
C GLN A 504 -4.93 -21.48 20.15
N LEU A 505 -3.75 -21.36 19.51
CA LEU A 505 -2.65 -22.29 19.70
C LEU A 505 -2.12 -22.23 21.13
N GLN A 506 -1.85 -23.40 21.70
CA GLN A 506 -1.30 -23.57 23.03
C GLN A 506 -0.14 -24.57 23.01
N GLY A 507 0.59 -24.68 24.13
CA GLY A 507 1.73 -25.58 24.28
C GLY A 507 3.06 -24.89 24.04
N ASN A 508 4.14 -25.68 23.98
CA ASN A 508 5.49 -25.16 23.74
C ASN A 508 5.97 -25.56 22.34
N ILE A 509 6.59 -24.64 21.62
CA ILE A 509 7.22 -24.88 20.33
C ILE A 509 8.68 -25.25 20.59
N SER A 510 9.03 -26.51 20.37
CA SER A 510 10.30 -27.12 20.79
C SER A 510 11.51 -26.73 19.93
N ALA A 511 11.33 -26.36 18.65
CA ALA A 511 12.39 -25.80 17.82
C ALA A 511 11.80 -24.99 16.65
N LEU A 512 12.44 -23.87 16.30
CA LEU A 512 12.12 -23.07 15.12
C LEU A 512 13.20 -23.29 14.04
N PRO A 513 12.86 -23.33 12.74
CA PRO A 513 13.84 -23.48 11.67
C PRO A 513 14.73 -22.24 11.54
N ARG A 514 16.02 -22.44 11.28
CA ARG A 514 17.03 -21.34 11.29
C ARG A 514 16.91 -20.39 10.10
N SER A 515 16.23 -20.84 9.05
CA SER A 515 16.01 -20.11 7.80
C SER A 515 14.94 -19.02 7.92
N LEU A 516 14.10 -19.01 8.96
CA LEU A 516 12.99 -18.06 9.11
C LEU A 516 13.42 -16.60 8.95
N GLY A 517 12.81 -15.92 7.99
CA GLY A 517 12.87 -14.48 7.78
C GLY A 517 11.71 -13.72 8.44
N TYR A 518 10.54 -14.36 8.51
CA TYR A 518 9.32 -13.81 9.09
C TYR A 518 8.66 -14.85 9.99
N LEU A 519 8.35 -14.46 11.22
CA LEU A 519 7.66 -15.30 12.19
C LEU A 519 6.62 -14.49 12.97
N ASP A 520 5.34 -14.84 12.78
CA ASP A 520 4.24 -14.26 13.56
C ASP A 520 3.47 -15.36 14.31
N LEU A 521 3.56 -15.30 15.64
CA LEU A 521 2.89 -16.19 16.59
C LEU A 521 1.93 -15.39 17.50
N SER A 522 1.59 -14.16 17.12
CA SER A 522 0.79 -13.26 17.94
C SER A 522 -0.67 -13.69 18.07
N SER A 523 -1.38 -13.14 19.06
CA SER A 523 -2.80 -13.39 19.28
C SER A 523 -3.13 -14.88 19.34
N ASN A 524 -2.45 -15.58 20.26
CA ASN A 524 -2.60 -17.01 20.55
C ASN A 524 -2.66 -17.21 22.07
N ASN A 525 -2.58 -18.46 22.53
CA ASN A 525 -2.64 -18.83 23.95
C ASN A 525 -1.32 -19.46 24.46
N PHE A 526 -0.17 -18.98 23.96
CA PHE A 526 1.14 -19.44 24.41
C PHE A 526 1.49 -18.91 25.81
N THR A 527 2.11 -19.74 26.65
CA THR A 527 2.49 -19.40 28.03
C THR A 527 4.00 -19.42 28.27
N SER A 528 4.78 -19.94 27.32
CA SER A 528 6.25 -19.99 27.37
C SER A 528 6.86 -19.67 26.01
N LEU A 529 8.04 -19.04 26.02
CA LEU A 529 8.80 -18.74 24.81
C LEU A 529 9.19 -20.01 24.03
N PRO A 530 9.13 -20.00 22.69
CA PRO A 530 9.65 -21.07 21.83
C PRO A 530 11.14 -21.34 22.13
N ASN A 531 11.42 -22.48 22.75
CA ASN A 531 12.71 -23.04 23.20
C ASN A 531 13.88 -22.10 23.60
N GLY A 532 13.64 -20.84 23.99
CA GLY A 532 14.56 -19.91 24.67
C GLY A 532 15.95 -19.64 24.05
N ASN A 533 16.34 -20.30 22.96
CA ASN A 533 17.68 -20.27 22.37
C ASN A 533 17.59 -19.96 20.88
N PHE A 534 17.65 -18.67 20.56
CA PHE A 534 17.56 -18.16 19.19
C PHE A 534 18.90 -18.20 18.41
N ARG A 535 19.91 -18.93 18.91
CA ARG A 535 21.21 -19.05 18.25
C ARG A 535 21.06 -19.64 16.84
N GLY A 536 21.54 -18.88 15.85
CA GLY A 536 21.58 -19.31 14.44
C GLY A 536 20.49 -18.70 13.57
N HIS A 537 19.52 -17.98 14.15
CA HIS A 537 18.49 -17.25 13.39
C HIS A 537 19.03 -15.90 12.86
N SER A 538 20.01 -15.98 11.97
CA SER A 538 20.64 -14.76 11.42
C SER A 538 19.80 -14.06 10.34
N THR A 539 18.80 -14.73 9.77
CA THR A 539 17.99 -14.23 8.65
C THR A 539 16.68 -13.57 9.09
N THR A 540 16.25 -13.77 10.34
CA THR A 540 14.96 -13.27 10.84
C THR A 540 14.93 -11.75 10.89
N SER A 541 13.93 -11.19 10.23
CA SER A 541 13.70 -9.75 10.10
C SER A 541 12.46 -9.28 10.87
N PHE A 542 11.41 -10.10 10.93
CA PHE A 542 10.20 -9.82 11.69
C PHE A 542 9.94 -10.96 12.68
N PHE A 543 9.70 -10.59 13.93
CA PHE A 543 9.33 -11.55 14.96
C PHE A 543 8.26 -10.97 15.89
N SER A 544 7.10 -11.62 15.94
CA SER A 544 5.99 -11.24 16.81
C SER A 544 5.50 -12.40 17.67
N LEU A 545 5.34 -12.11 18.96
CA LEU A 545 4.72 -12.97 19.98
C LEU A 545 3.63 -12.21 20.75
N SER A 546 3.16 -11.09 20.21
CA SER A 546 2.27 -10.19 20.93
C SER A 546 0.94 -10.83 21.29
N ASN A 547 0.25 -10.29 22.30
CA ASN A 547 -1.07 -10.75 22.70
C ASN A 547 -1.13 -12.26 22.99
N ASN A 548 -0.29 -12.70 23.93
CA ASN A 548 -0.22 -14.06 24.44
C ASN A 548 -0.19 -13.99 25.99
N SER A 549 0.12 -15.10 26.66
CA SER A 549 0.26 -15.18 28.13
C SER A 549 1.70 -15.52 28.55
N LEU A 550 2.70 -15.04 27.82
CA LEU A 550 4.11 -15.34 28.06
C LEU A 550 4.61 -14.63 29.32
N ALA A 551 5.37 -15.32 30.17
CA ALA A 551 5.89 -14.77 31.42
C ALA A 551 7.40 -15.06 31.61
N GLY A 552 8.01 -14.33 32.54
CA GLY A 552 9.45 -14.41 32.84
C GLY A 552 10.24 -13.27 32.18
N ALA A 553 11.57 -13.29 32.33
CA ALA A 553 12.42 -12.28 31.71
C ALA A 553 12.62 -12.53 30.21
N ILE A 554 12.77 -11.45 29.45
CA ILE A 554 13.19 -11.53 28.04
C ILE A 554 14.64 -12.05 28.01
N PRO A 555 14.93 -13.19 27.38
CA PRO A 555 16.26 -13.80 27.43
C PRO A 555 17.26 -13.07 26.53
N ASP A 556 18.52 -12.95 26.97
CA ASP A 556 19.62 -12.36 26.18
C ASP A 556 19.87 -13.05 24.83
N SER A 557 19.42 -14.31 24.67
CA SER A 557 19.51 -15.05 23.42
C SER A 557 18.75 -14.36 22.27
N ILE A 558 17.75 -13.52 22.56
CA ILE A 558 17.05 -12.71 21.56
C ILE A 558 18.02 -11.78 20.79
N CYS A 559 19.14 -11.42 21.41
CA CYS A 559 20.15 -10.59 20.77
C CYS A 559 21.02 -11.34 19.75
N THR A 560 20.78 -12.63 19.54
CA THR A 560 21.46 -13.39 18.48
C THR A 560 20.85 -13.18 17.09
N PHE A 561 19.69 -12.52 16.98
CA PHE A 561 19.12 -12.09 15.71
C PHE A 561 19.96 -10.95 15.11
N ARG A 562 20.69 -11.21 14.03
CA ARG A 562 21.55 -10.21 13.37
C ARG A 562 20.82 -9.30 12.38
N ASN A 563 19.64 -9.68 11.91
CA ASN A 563 18.90 -8.90 10.91
C ASN A 563 17.51 -8.46 11.38
N ILE A 564 17.24 -8.54 12.69
CA ILE A 564 15.91 -8.21 13.23
C ILE A 564 15.60 -6.74 12.98
N SER A 565 14.52 -6.51 12.26
CA SER A 565 14.04 -5.21 11.81
C SER A 565 12.87 -4.74 12.66
N SER A 566 11.98 -5.68 13.03
CA SER A 566 10.83 -5.45 13.90
C SER A 566 10.72 -6.56 14.93
N LEU A 567 10.56 -6.16 16.20
CA LEU A 567 10.31 -7.06 17.32
C LEU A 567 9.07 -6.61 18.09
N ASP A 568 8.05 -7.47 18.16
CA ASP A 568 6.83 -7.22 18.92
C ASP A 568 6.59 -8.32 19.98
N LEU A 569 6.75 -7.94 21.25
CA LEU A 569 6.48 -8.78 22.42
C LEU A 569 5.36 -8.18 23.29
N SER A 570 4.56 -7.29 22.73
CA SER A 570 3.55 -6.55 23.47
C SER A 570 2.41 -7.42 24.01
N HIS A 571 1.64 -6.92 24.97
CA HIS A 571 0.45 -7.59 25.53
C HIS A 571 0.78 -9.02 26.02
N ASN A 572 1.76 -9.10 26.91
CA ASN A 572 2.20 -10.34 27.55
C ASN A 572 2.43 -10.06 29.04
N ASN A 573 3.07 -10.99 29.75
CA ASN A 573 3.39 -10.89 31.17
C ASN A 573 4.92 -10.97 31.40
N PHE A 574 5.73 -10.44 30.46
CA PHE A 574 7.19 -10.39 30.60
C PHE A 574 7.60 -9.48 31.75
N SER A 575 8.62 -9.87 32.50
CA SER A 575 9.16 -9.13 33.66
C SER A 575 10.67 -8.91 33.56
N GLY A 576 11.27 -8.27 34.57
CA GLY A 576 12.70 -7.92 34.55
C GLY A 576 13.00 -6.71 33.65
N GLY A 577 14.29 -6.43 33.44
CA GLY A 577 14.75 -5.30 32.64
C GLY A 577 14.82 -5.57 31.14
N ILE A 578 14.86 -4.50 30.35
CA ILE A 578 15.08 -4.56 28.89
C ILE A 578 16.53 -5.02 28.65
N PRO A 579 16.79 -6.13 27.94
CA PRO A 579 18.15 -6.55 27.60
C PRO A 579 18.92 -5.46 26.85
N THR A 580 20.06 -5.04 27.39
CA THR A 580 20.86 -3.92 26.85
C THR A 580 21.24 -4.12 25.37
N CYS A 581 21.47 -5.37 24.96
CA CYS A 581 21.83 -5.72 23.58
C CYS A 581 20.71 -5.45 22.55
N LEU A 582 19.43 -5.37 22.97
CA LEU A 582 18.34 -4.91 22.10
C LEU A 582 18.47 -3.43 21.74
N ILE A 583 19.23 -2.66 22.50
CA ILE A 583 19.46 -1.22 22.28
C ILE A 583 20.87 -0.99 21.71
N GLU A 584 21.90 -1.60 22.32
CA GLU A 584 23.32 -1.35 22.03
C GLU A 584 23.77 -1.92 20.68
N THR A 585 23.36 -3.15 20.38
CA THR A 585 23.92 -3.95 19.27
C THR A 585 22.90 -4.26 18.18
N SER A 586 21.67 -3.77 18.32
CA SER A 586 20.58 -4.24 17.47
C SER A 586 20.59 -3.58 16.10
N ASP A 587 20.40 -4.40 15.07
CA ASP A 587 20.08 -3.97 13.71
C ASP A 587 18.59 -3.57 13.58
N LEU A 588 17.91 -3.22 14.68
CA LEU A 588 16.49 -2.84 14.69
C LEU A 588 16.28 -1.56 13.88
N ARG A 589 15.77 -1.74 12.65
CA ARG A 589 15.55 -0.64 11.70
C ARG A 589 14.16 -0.05 11.77
N TYR A 590 13.18 -0.76 12.30
CA TYR A 590 11.79 -0.32 12.23
C TYR A 590 11.16 -0.19 13.61
N MET A 591 11.05 -1.27 14.38
CA MET A 591 10.18 -1.25 15.56
C MET A 591 10.66 -2.13 16.70
N LEU A 592 10.60 -1.59 17.91
CA LEU A 592 10.62 -2.34 19.17
C LEU A 592 9.32 -2.04 19.94
N ASN A 593 8.47 -3.05 20.10
CA ASN A 593 7.22 -2.95 20.84
C ASN A 593 7.19 -3.92 22.02
N LEU A 594 7.22 -3.37 23.23
CA LEU A 594 7.14 -4.09 24.50
C LEU A 594 5.94 -3.64 25.34
N GLN A 595 4.94 -3.00 24.71
CA GLN A 595 3.82 -2.40 25.42
C GLN A 595 3.03 -3.42 26.25
N SER A 596 2.37 -2.99 27.31
CA SER A 596 1.48 -3.81 28.15
C SER A 596 2.14 -5.10 28.64
N ASN A 597 3.20 -4.95 29.45
CA ASN A 597 3.94 -6.03 30.11
C ASN A 597 4.23 -5.67 31.58
N ASN A 598 5.06 -6.45 32.26
CA ASN A 598 5.52 -6.21 33.64
C ASN A 598 7.01 -5.83 33.71
N ILE A 599 7.54 -5.16 32.67
CA ILE A 599 8.96 -4.81 32.58
C ILE A 599 9.29 -3.72 33.61
N GLU A 600 10.43 -3.86 34.27
CA GLU A 600 10.90 -2.97 35.34
C GLU A 600 12.33 -2.46 35.07
N GLY A 601 12.81 -1.54 35.91
CA GLY A 601 14.14 -0.95 35.75
C GLY A 601 14.22 0.14 34.68
N PRO A 602 15.41 0.72 34.44
CA PRO A 602 15.58 1.84 33.52
C PRO A 602 15.71 1.40 32.06
N ILE A 603 15.35 2.31 31.15
CA ILE A 603 15.65 2.15 29.71
C ILE A 603 17.18 2.31 29.52
N PRO A 604 17.88 1.35 28.89
CA PRO A 604 19.32 1.44 28.66
C PRO A 604 19.72 2.69 27.84
N ASP A 605 20.63 3.51 28.38
CA ASP A 605 21.12 4.73 27.71
C ASP A 605 22.34 4.47 26.81
N VAL A 606 22.16 3.59 25.82
CA VAL A 606 23.25 3.11 24.94
C VAL A 606 22.84 3.00 23.47
N PHE A 607 21.87 3.80 23.00
CA PHE A 607 21.49 3.80 21.58
C PHE A 607 22.69 4.18 20.69
N PRO A 608 23.08 3.35 19.70
CA PRO A 608 24.30 3.54 18.92
C PRO A 608 24.19 4.73 17.97
N ARG A 609 25.33 5.32 17.60
CA ARG A 609 25.39 6.35 16.56
C ARG A 609 24.93 5.77 15.24
N GLY A 610 23.96 6.42 14.59
CA GLY A 610 23.36 5.90 13.36
C GLY A 610 22.23 4.89 13.60
N CYS A 611 21.67 4.84 14.82
CA CYS A 611 20.46 4.11 15.13
C CYS A 611 19.38 4.34 14.06
N GLN A 612 18.85 3.23 13.53
CA GLN A 612 17.85 3.24 12.45
C GLN A 612 16.42 3.10 12.96
N LEU A 613 16.21 2.90 14.26
CA LEU A 613 14.90 2.65 14.86
C LEU A 613 13.91 3.77 14.54
N LYS A 614 12.73 3.39 14.05
CA LYS A 614 11.62 4.30 13.73
C LYS A 614 10.55 4.36 14.81
N ALA A 615 10.32 3.27 15.55
CA ALA A 615 9.33 3.24 16.61
C ALA A 615 9.84 2.52 17.86
N LEU A 616 9.62 3.16 19.00
CA LEU A 616 9.83 2.59 20.32
C LEU A 616 8.54 2.73 21.12
N ASN A 617 7.92 1.58 21.43
CA ASN A 617 6.72 1.53 22.26
C ASN A 617 6.99 0.67 23.50
N LEU A 618 6.99 1.33 24.66
CA LEU A 618 7.20 0.74 25.99
C LEU A 618 6.02 1.04 26.93
N ASN A 619 4.87 1.44 26.37
CA ASN A 619 3.70 1.86 27.13
C ASN A 619 3.20 0.78 28.09
N GLY A 620 2.70 1.14 29.28
CA GLY A 620 2.00 0.19 30.15
C GLY A 620 2.94 -0.84 30.78
N ASN A 621 4.01 -0.36 31.41
CA ASN A 621 5.01 -1.17 32.13
C ASN A 621 5.32 -0.51 33.50
N PHE A 622 6.35 -0.99 34.19
CA PHE A 622 6.85 -0.44 35.46
C PHE A 622 8.24 0.18 35.30
N ILE A 623 8.54 0.76 34.13
CA ILE A 623 9.85 1.32 33.80
C ILE A 623 10.09 2.57 34.64
N GLU A 624 11.26 2.64 35.28
CA GLU A 624 11.68 3.74 36.15
C GLU A 624 12.89 4.50 35.59
N GLY A 625 13.33 5.54 36.29
CA GLY A 625 14.50 6.33 35.90
C GLY A 625 14.21 7.41 34.86
N LYS A 626 15.21 7.69 34.02
CA LYS A 626 15.26 8.84 33.10
C LYS A 626 15.06 8.45 31.65
N ILE A 627 14.66 9.39 30.81
CA ILE A 627 14.58 9.17 29.36
C ILE A 627 16.01 9.16 28.79
N PRO A 628 16.42 8.12 28.04
CA PRO A 628 17.78 8.01 27.50
C PRO A 628 18.21 9.20 26.65
N LYS A 629 19.39 9.77 26.93
CA LYS A 629 19.95 10.87 26.13
C LYS A 629 20.45 10.40 24.78
N SER A 630 20.90 9.15 24.70
CA SER A 630 21.38 8.52 23.47
C SER A 630 20.26 8.31 22.43
N LEU A 631 18.98 8.44 22.80
CA LEU A 631 17.85 8.33 21.86
C LEU A 631 17.93 9.34 20.71
N VAL A 632 18.63 10.47 20.91
CA VAL A 632 18.93 11.45 19.84
C VAL A 632 19.73 10.85 18.68
N ASN A 633 20.42 9.73 18.89
CA ASN A 633 21.16 9.04 17.83
C ASN A 633 20.25 8.33 16.82
N CYS A 634 18.96 8.16 17.13
CA CYS A 634 17.94 7.58 16.26
C CYS A 634 17.27 8.67 15.40
N PHE A 635 17.99 9.17 14.38
CA PHE A 635 17.56 10.33 13.58
C PHE A 635 16.25 10.10 12.80
N GLY A 636 15.88 8.85 12.55
CA GLY A 636 14.67 8.46 11.83
C GLY A 636 13.46 8.15 12.72
N LEU A 637 13.51 8.46 14.02
CA LEU A 637 12.43 8.12 14.95
C LEU A 637 11.11 8.84 14.57
N GLU A 638 10.06 8.05 14.36
CA GLU A 638 8.71 8.48 13.98
C GLU A 638 7.73 8.36 15.17
N LEU A 639 7.92 7.36 16.05
CA LEU A 639 7.05 7.11 17.21
C LEU A 639 7.85 6.84 18.48
N LEU A 640 7.47 7.55 19.54
CA LEU A 640 7.93 7.30 20.90
C LEU A 640 6.74 7.25 21.86
N ASP A 641 6.44 6.06 22.37
CA ASP A 641 5.41 5.85 23.39
C ASP A 641 6.02 5.25 24.66
N LEU A 642 6.11 6.07 25.70
CA LEU A 642 6.60 5.72 27.03
C LEU A 642 5.49 5.87 28.10
N GLY A 643 4.22 5.92 27.68
CA GLY A 643 3.11 6.18 28.58
C GLY A 643 2.90 5.09 29.64
N HIS A 644 2.17 5.41 30.72
CA HIS A 644 1.81 4.47 31.78
C HIS A 644 3.02 3.71 32.34
N ASN A 645 3.97 4.47 32.89
CA ASN A 645 5.22 3.98 33.51
C ASN A 645 5.53 4.80 34.78
N GLU A 646 6.73 4.61 35.35
CA GLU A 646 7.19 5.24 36.58
C GLU A 646 8.36 6.23 36.33
N LEU A 647 8.49 6.76 35.11
CA LEU A 647 9.59 7.63 34.70
C LEU A 647 9.59 8.95 35.46
N THR A 648 10.77 9.39 35.89
CA THR A 648 10.98 10.65 36.61
C THR A 648 12.09 11.45 35.96
N ASP A 649 11.72 12.42 35.13
CA ASP A 649 12.65 13.27 34.39
C ASP A 649 12.02 14.60 33.99
N ASP A 650 12.81 15.49 33.39
CA ASP A 650 12.30 16.67 32.69
C ASP A 650 11.79 16.32 31.28
N PHE A 651 11.16 17.30 30.62
CA PHE A 651 10.68 17.13 29.24
C PHE A 651 11.88 16.89 28.29
N PRO A 652 11.84 15.90 27.36
CA PRO A 652 13.01 15.45 26.60
C PRO A 652 13.40 16.42 25.46
N CYS A 653 13.89 17.60 25.82
CA CYS A 653 14.31 18.66 24.90
C CYS A 653 15.47 18.26 23.97
N LEU A 654 16.16 17.17 24.28
CA LEU A 654 17.18 16.58 23.40
C LEU A 654 16.60 16.08 22.06
N LEU A 655 15.30 15.73 22.01
CA LEU A 655 14.61 15.26 20.80
C LEU A 655 14.07 16.39 19.92
N LYS A 656 14.31 17.66 20.27
CA LYS A 656 13.71 18.83 19.58
C LYS A 656 14.08 18.95 18.09
N ASN A 657 15.16 18.30 17.66
CA ASN A 657 15.63 18.31 16.28
C ASN A 657 15.22 17.06 15.48
N THR A 658 14.49 16.12 16.09
CA THR A 658 14.01 14.91 15.41
C THR A 658 12.79 15.27 14.55
N THR A 659 13.04 15.76 13.34
CA THR A 659 11.99 16.29 12.45
C THR A 659 10.99 15.23 11.94
N THR A 660 11.37 13.96 12.04
CA THR A 660 10.57 12.80 11.63
C THR A 660 9.51 12.39 12.66
N LEU A 661 9.57 12.91 13.89
CA LEU A 661 8.70 12.48 14.97
C LEU A 661 7.24 12.86 14.69
N ARG A 662 6.37 11.85 14.67
CA ARG A 662 4.92 11.95 14.44
C ARG A 662 4.12 11.73 15.72
N VAL A 663 4.61 10.87 16.61
CA VAL A 663 3.90 10.46 17.81
C VAL A 663 4.83 10.57 19.01
N LEU A 664 4.38 11.31 20.02
CA LEU A 664 5.06 11.42 21.30
C LEU A 664 4.04 11.28 22.43
N ILE A 665 4.10 10.15 23.14
CA ILE A 665 3.21 9.80 24.25
C ILE A 665 4.07 9.55 25.49
N LEU A 666 3.90 10.40 26.51
CA LEU A 666 4.59 10.31 27.81
C LEU A 666 3.59 10.28 28.98
N ARG A 667 2.31 10.03 28.69
CA ARG A 667 1.20 10.11 29.64
C ARG A 667 1.39 9.21 30.86
N SER A 668 0.80 9.55 32.00
CA SER A 668 0.80 8.72 33.22
C SER A 668 2.21 8.31 33.65
N ASN A 669 3.04 9.30 33.96
CA ASN A 669 4.39 9.17 34.52
C ASN A 669 4.59 10.19 35.67
N LYS A 670 5.82 10.37 36.14
CA LYS A 670 6.21 11.37 37.16
C LYS A 670 7.08 12.49 36.56
N LEU A 671 6.88 12.82 35.28
CA LEU A 671 7.67 13.83 34.59
C LEU A 671 7.31 15.24 35.08
N TYR A 672 8.26 16.17 35.07
CA TYR A 672 8.09 17.51 35.64
C TYR A 672 8.83 18.60 34.86
N GLY A 673 8.71 19.84 35.34
CA GLY A 673 9.34 21.00 34.72
C GLY A 673 8.50 21.60 33.59
N SER A 674 9.09 22.53 32.84
CA SER A 674 8.45 23.16 31.68
C SER A 674 8.66 22.34 30.41
N ILE A 675 7.69 22.40 29.50
CA ILE A 675 7.79 21.83 28.15
C ILE A 675 8.50 22.78 27.17
N GLU A 676 8.89 23.98 27.61
CA GLU A 676 9.64 24.93 26.79
C GLU A 676 11.14 24.58 26.74
N CYS A 677 11.67 24.35 25.54
CA CYS A 677 13.08 24.03 25.34
C CYS A 677 13.92 25.28 25.05
N ALA A 678 15.08 25.40 25.73
CA ALA A 678 16.02 26.50 25.51
C ALA A 678 16.52 26.54 24.04
N ASN A 679 16.55 27.74 23.46
CA ASN A 679 16.84 28.03 22.05
C ASN A 679 15.81 27.38 21.09
N ALA A 680 14.76 28.14 20.76
CA ALA A 680 13.56 27.78 20.00
C ALA A 680 13.78 27.47 18.49
N ASN A 681 14.87 26.77 18.14
CA ASN A 681 15.17 26.35 16.76
C ASN A 681 14.72 24.91 16.44
N GLY A 682 14.32 24.11 17.43
CA GLY A 682 13.79 22.76 17.19
C GLY A 682 12.32 22.80 16.79
N SER A 683 11.95 22.11 15.72
CA SER A 683 10.56 21.95 15.28
C SER A 683 10.26 20.48 15.12
N TRP A 684 9.12 20.01 15.65
CA TRP A 684 8.50 18.73 15.28
C TRP A 684 7.44 18.98 14.21
N PRO A 685 7.83 19.28 12.94
CA PRO A 685 6.89 19.68 11.91
C PRO A 685 5.92 18.56 11.56
N MET A 686 6.29 17.30 11.76
CA MET A 686 5.48 16.13 11.41
C MET A 686 4.61 15.61 12.57
N LEU A 687 4.61 16.25 13.74
CA LEU A 687 3.89 15.75 14.92
C LEU A 687 2.38 15.71 14.67
N GLN A 688 1.74 14.61 15.07
CA GLN A 688 0.33 14.32 14.90
C GLN A 688 -0.34 13.93 16.22
N ILE A 689 0.34 13.17 17.06
CA ILE A 689 -0.17 12.74 18.37
C ILE A 689 0.81 13.23 19.44
N PHE A 690 0.31 14.05 20.35
CA PHE A 690 1.07 14.57 21.48
C PHE A 690 0.29 14.38 22.78
N ASP A 691 0.72 13.44 23.62
CA ASP A 691 0.04 13.09 24.86
C ASP A 691 1.01 13.16 26.06
N LEU A 692 0.81 14.16 26.92
CA LEU A 692 1.57 14.35 28.16
C LEU A 692 0.67 14.22 29.39
N ALA A 693 -0.54 13.69 29.24
CA ALA A 693 -1.54 13.70 30.29
C ALA A 693 -1.06 13.03 31.58
N ASN A 694 -1.59 13.44 32.73
CA ASN A 694 -1.34 12.78 34.02
C ASN A 694 0.16 12.71 34.38
N ASN A 695 0.78 13.88 34.49
CA ASN A 695 2.17 14.09 34.90
C ASN A 695 2.25 15.27 35.89
N ASN A 696 3.46 15.75 36.18
CA ASN A 696 3.72 16.91 37.03
C ASN A 696 4.37 18.08 36.25
N PHE A 697 4.06 18.22 34.96
CA PHE A 697 4.55 19.35 34.15
C PHE A 697 3.95 20.67 34.63
N SER A 698 4.70 21.76 34.47
CA SER A 698 4.37 23.09 34.97
C SER A 698 4.83 24.19 34.00
N GLY A 699 4.52 25.45 34.31
CA GLY A 699 4.83 26.59 33.43
C GLY A 699 3.70 26.89 32.43
N GLU A 700 3.95 27.86 31.55
CA GLU A 700 2.98 28.28 30.54
C GLU A 700 3.03 27.40 29.29
N LEU A 701 1.91 27.34 28.55
CA LEU A 701 1.87 26.67 27.25
C LEU A 701 2.67 27.49 26.21
N PRO A 702 3.70 26.92 25.56
CA PRO A 702 4.61 27.69 24.70
C PRO A 702 3.94 28.07 23.37
N SER A 703 3.59 29.35 23.20
CA SER A 703 2.97 29.89 21.97
C SER A 703 3.83 29.66 20.72
N ARG A 704 5.15 29.87 20.82
CA ARG A 704 6.10 29.69 19.71
C ARG A 704 6.14 28.25 19.21
N TRP A 705 6.00 27.27 20.11
CA TRP A 705 6.04 25.85 19.77
C TRP A 705 4.83 25.43 18.93
N LEU A 706 3.63 25.92 19.26
CA LEU A 706 2.39 25.64 18.50
C LEU A 706 2.50 26.07 17.04
N THR A 707 3.21 27.18 16.76
CA THR A 707 3.41 27.66 15.38
C THR A 707 4.32 26.78 14.51
N LYS A 708 4.96 25.76 15.09
CA LYS A 708 5.89 24.86 14.41
C LYS A 708 5.30 23.48 14.09
N LEU A 709 4.08 23.18 14.54
CA LEU A 709 3.40 21.89 14.34
C LEU A 709 2.72 21.82 12.96
N GLN A 710 3.52 21.86 11.88
CA GLN A 710 3.01 21.95 10.50
C GLN A 710 2.00 20.86 10.12
N GLY A 711 2.25 19.62 10.55
CA GLY A 711 1.36 18.48 10.34
C GLY A 711 -0.02 18.64 10.99
N MET A 712 -0.14 19.46 12.04
CA MET A 712 -1.43 19.79 12.66
C MET A 712 -2.06 21.07 12.08
N MET A 713 -1.35 21.84 11.25
CA MET A 713 -1.85 23.09 10.65
C MET A 713 -2.43 22.93 9.24
N ALA A 714 -2.19 21.80 8.56
CA ALA A 714 -2.64 21.57 7.18
C ALA A 714 -4.18 21.49 7.05
N ASP A 715 -4.74 22.06 5.99
CA ASP A 715 -6.20 22.17 5.79
C ASP A 715 -6.89 20.84 5.36
N GLY A 716 -6.15 19.74 5.16
CA GLY A 716 -6.67 18.37 5.05
C GLY A 716 -6.10 17.51 3.93
N GLY A 717 -6.44 16.21 3.99
CA GLY A 717 -6.24 15.19 2.94
C GLY A 717 -4.90 15.28 2.21
N ASP A 718 -4.98 15.66 0.94
CA ASP A 718 -3.83 15.71 0.03
C ASP A 718 -2.74 16.69 0.48
N ALA A 719 -3.10 17.86 1.04
CA ALA A 719 -2.11 18.82 1.55
C ALA A 719 -1.39 18.32 2.81
N LEU A 720 -2.08 17.52 3.65
CA LEU A 720 -1.45 16.87 4.79
C LEU A 720 -0.56 15.71 4.33
N LEU A 721 -1.00 14.92 3.35
CA LEU A 721 -0.21 13.85 2.76
C LEU A 721 1.05 14.39 2.06
N ASP A 722 0.97 15.53 1.36
CA ASP A 722 2.11 16.22 0.76
C ASP A 722 3.12 16.71 1.81
N VAL A 723 2.65 17.30 2.92
CA VAL A 723 3.49 17.71 4.06
C VAL A 723 4.16 16.51 4.73
N LEU A 724 3.50 15.36 4.74
CA LEU A 724 4.02 14.10 5.28
C LEU A 724 4.83 13.28 4.25
N GLY A 725 4.93 13.73 2.98
CA GLY A 725 5.71 13.09 1.92
C GLY A 725 5.07 11.85 1.27
N PHE A 726 3.74 11.73 1.29
CA PHE A 726 2.99 10.56 0.78
C PHE A 726 2.15 10.91 -0.47
N ASP A 727 2.76 10.98 -1.65
CA ASP A 727 2.04 11.11 -2.93
C ASP A 727 1.17 9.84 -3.23
N ASN A 728 0.11 9.93 -4.03
CA ASN A 728 -0.60 8.74 -4.56
C ASN A 728 0.31 7.89 -5.46
N GLY A 729 1.35 8.48 -6.04
CA GLY A 729 2.48 7.76 -6.62
C GLY A 729 3.25 6.89 -5.61
N PHE A 730 3.20 7.20 -4.31
CA PHE A 730 3.86 6.48 -3.23
C PHE A 730 3.19 5.12 -2.93
N ARG A 731 1.87 4.94 -3.12
CA ARG A 731 1.23 3.62 -2.98
C ARG A 731 1.59 2.68 -4.13
N LYS A 732 1.58 3.18 -5.37
CA LYS A 732 2.10 2.45 -6.56
C LYS A 732 3.61 2.21 -6.50
N SER A 733 4.35 3.20 -6.00
CA SER A 733 5.79 3.12 -5.77
C SER A 733 6.11 2.14 -4.64
N LEU A 734 5.35 2.10 -3.53
CA LEU A 734 5.55 1.16 -2.44
C LEU A 734 5.40 -0.28 -2.91
N TYR A 735 4.40 -0.57 -3.76
CA TYR A 735 4.26 -1.88 -4.42
C TYR A 735 5.51 -2.22 -5.25
N HIS A 736 6.02 -1.28 -6.07
CA HIS A 736 7.25 -1.50 -6.85
C HIS A 736 8.55 -1.50 -6.03
N ARG A 737 8.64 -0.73 -4.94
CA ARG A 737 9.82 -0.60 -4.06
C ARG A 737 9.89 -1.79 -3.11
N SER A 738 8.77 -2.30 -2.64
CA SER A 738 8.68 -3.52 -1.86
C SER A 738 8.98 -4.75 -2.72
N ILE A 739 8.56 -4.77 -3.99
CA ILE A 739 9.08 -5.72 -4.99
C ILE A 739 10.60 -5.62 -5.07
N TYR A 740 11.17 -4.41 -5.15
CA TYR A 740 12.64 -4.22 -5.17
C TYR A 740 13.33 -4.69 -3.88
N TYR A 741 12.79 -4.43 -2.69
CA TYR A 741 13.38 -4.89 -1.42
C TYR A 741 13.21 -6.39 -1.18
N PHE A 742 12.09 -6.98 -1.59
CA PHE A 742 11.87 -8.42 -1.53
C PHE A 742 12.73 -9.15 -2.56
N ARG A 743 12.85 -8.63 -3.78
CA ARG A 743 13.77 -9.13 -4.82
C ARG A 743 15.22 -9.02 -4.32
N ARG A 744 15.60 -7.90 -3.70
CA ARG A 744 16.92 -7.74 -3.06
C ARG A 744 17.13 -8.65 -1.85
N TRP A 745 16.09 -8.93 -1.05
CA TRP A 745 16.15 -9.83 0.10
C TRP A 745 16.23 -11.30 -0.33
N THR A 746 15.45 -11.71 -1.33
CA THR A 746 15.54 -13.04 -1.97
C THR A 746 16.89 -13.22 -2.69
N ASP A 747 17.35 -12.22 -3.44
CA ASP A 747 18.68 -12.21 -4.07
C ASP A 747 19.81 -12.26 -3.01
N SER A 748 19.65 -11.60 -1.87
CA SER A 748 20.60 -11.61 -0.77
C SER A 748 20.57 -12.92 0.05
N ALA A 749 19.42 -13.59 0.14
CA ALA A 749 19.26 -14.86 0.84
C ALA A 749 19.68 -16.07 -0.02
N LEU A 750 19.56 -15.95 -1.36
CA LEU A 750 19.89 -17.00 -2.32
C LEU A 750 21.32 -16.92 -2.88
N ASN A 751 22.06 -15.83 -2.63
CA ASN A 751 23.45 -15.69 -3.07
C ASN A 751 24.40 -15.21 -1.96
N PRO A 752 24.78 -16.09 -1.02
CA PRO A 752 25.95 -15.83 -0.18
C PRO A 752 27.20 -16.24 -0.96
N GLY A 753 27.73 -15.32 -1.76
CA GLY A 753 29.10 -15.32 -2.34
C GLY A 753 29.67 -16.65 -2.85
N VAL A 754 29.69 -16.85 -4.18
CA VAL A 754 30.57 -17.84 -4.82
C VAL A 754 31.27 -17.23 -6.04
N SER A 755 32.53 -16.83 -5.83
CA SER A 755 33.56 -16.89 -6.85
C SER A 755 34.04 -18.35 -6.95
N GLY A 756 33.82 -19.01 -8.08
CA GLY A 756 34.48 -20.28 -8.41
C GLY A 756 33.54 -21.48 -8.59
N THR A 757 33.37 -21.86 -9.86
CA THR A 757 33.16 -23.22 -10.41
C THR A 757 32.10 -24.15 -9.80
N GLY A 758 31.01 -24.34 -10.57
CA GLY A 758 30.49 -25.66 -10.95
C GLY A 758 29.72 -26.49 -9.91
N CYS A 759 28.39 -26.39 -9.90
CA CYS A 759 27.47 -27.54 -9.88
C CYS A 759 25.98 -27.13 -10.05
N SER A 760 25.30 -27.83 -10.95
CA SER A 760 23.87 -28.20 -11.01
C SER A 760 22.80 -27.20 -10.53
N ARG A 761 22.16 -26.53 -11.50
CA ARG A 761 20.88 -25.81 -11.32
C ARG A 761 19.75 -26.78 -10.95
N SER A 762 19.25 -26.70 -9.72
CA SER A 762 17.92 -27.20 -9.35
C SER A 762 16.88 -26.07 -9.45
N GLY A 763 16.31 -25.91 -10.64
CA GLY A 763 14.86 -25.75 -10.81
C GLY A 763 14.14 -24.55 -10.17
N LEU A 764 14.69 -23.33 -10.25
CA LEU A 764 13.86 -22.12 -10.31
C LEU A 764 14.29 -21.31 -11.53
N ASP A 765 13.39 -21.20 -12.51
CA ASP A 765 13.54 -20.25 -13.60
C ASP A 765 12.99 -18.90 -13.13
N PHE A 766 13.83 -18.12 -12.44
CA PHE A 766 13.53 -16.75 -11.99
C PHE A 766 13.41 -15.75 -13.17
N SER A 767 13.42 -16.20 -14.42
CA SER A 767 13.20 -15.35 -15.59
C SER A 767 11.76 -14.89 -15.76
N ARG A 768 10.79 -15.49 -15.03
CA ARG A 768 9.38 -15.10 -15.06
C ARG A 768 9.05 -14.09 -13.94
N PRO A 769 8.73 -12.82 -14.26
CA PRO A 769 8.41 -11.78 -13.28
C PRO A 769 7.23 -12.13 -12.35
N ASP A 770 6.29 -12.94 -12.83
CA ASP A 770 4.97 -13.10 -12.19
C ASP A 770 4.96 -13.99 -10.93
N VAL A 771 5.90 -14.94 -10.79
CA VAL A 771 6.04 -15.71 -9.53
C VAL A 771 6.55 -14.80 -8.42
N ILE A 772 7.39 -13.82 -8.77
CA ILE A 772 7.83 -12.78 -7.83
C ILE A 772 6.65 -11.87 -7.49
N ASP A 773 5.81 -11.48 -8.46
CA ASP A 773 4.64 -10.61 -8.24
C ASP A 773 3.57 -11.24 -7.33
N THR A 774 3.31 -12.54 -7.43
CA THR A 774 2.38 -13.25 -6.53
C THR A 774 2.96 -13.40 -5.12
N ILE A 775 4.25 -13.73 -4.99
CA ILE A 775 4.95 -13.82 -3.68
C ILE A 775 5.07 -12.44 -3.03
N THR A 776 5.34 -11.41 -3.82
CA THR A 776 5.34 -10.03 -3.35
C THR A 776 3.93 -9.57 -3.02
N ALA A 777 2.87 -9.93 -3.75
CA ALA A 777 1.50 -9.62 -3.32
C ALA A 777 1.19 -10.19 -1.92
N PHE A 778 1.52 -11.46 -1.65
CA PHE A 778 1.32 -12.08 -0.32
C PHE A 778 2.12 -11.43 0.80
N THR A 779 3.41 -11.17 0.55
CA THR A 779 4.31 -10.62 1.58
C THR A 779 4.18 -9.12 1.73
N VAL A 780 3.79 -8.38 0.68
CA VAL A 780 3.64 -6.92 0.69
C VAL A 780 2.36 -6.50 1.36
N GLU A 781 1.26 -7.26 1.27
CA GLU A 781 0.12 -6.98 2.16
C GLU A 781 0.59 -7.08 3.61
N GLU A 782 1.07 -8.24 4.08
CA GLU A 782 1.35 -8.48 5.51
C GLU A 782 2.51 -7.64 6.08
N ILE A 783 3.58 -7.37 5.30
CA ILE A 783 4.69 -6.50 5.74
C ILE A 783 4.32 -5.00 5.71
N VAL A 784 3.38 -4.58 4.86
CA VAL A 784 2.86 -3.19 4.84
C VAL A 784 1.74 -2.98 5.88
N TYR A 785 1.20 -4.05 6.49
CA TYR A 785 0.12 -3.98 7.48
C TYR A 785 0.53 -3.39 8.84
N TYR A 786 1.83 -3.25 9.16
CA TYR A 786 2.30 -2.68 10.43
C TYR A 786 2.78 -1.22 10.28
N LYS A 787 1.95 -0.26 10.71
CA LYS A 787 2.32 1.17 10.81
C LYS A 787 2.13 1.78 12.21
N TYR A 788 2.27 0.94 13.24
CA TYR A 788 2.22 1.25 14.68
C TYR A 788 0.83 1.28 15.32
N THR A 789 0.76 0.64 16.49
CA THR A 789 -0.38 0.64 17.40
C THR A 789 -0.12 1.58 18.56
N VAL A 790 -1.09 2.42 18.92
CA VAL A 790 -1.00 3.35 20.05
C VAL A 790 -2.32 3.44 20.80
N SER A 791 -2.24 3.69 22.11
CA SER A 791 -3.42 3.93 22.93
C SER A 791 -3.63 5.44 23.15
N VAL A 792 -4.82 5.95 22.86
CA VAL A 792 -5.19 7.37 23.00
C VAL A 792 -6.53 7.53 23.72
N THR A 793 -6.81 8.71 24.29
CA THR A 793 -8.11 9.00 24.93
C THR A 793 -9.05 9.76 24.00
N TYR A 794 -10.03 9.08 23.44
CA TYR A 794 -10.99 9.66 22.49
C TYR A 794 -12.37 9.79 23.13
N LYS A 795 -12.87 11.04 23.21
CA LYS A 795 -14.19 11.38 23.79
C LYS A 795 -14.40 10.80 25.20
N GLY A 796 -13.34 10.82 26.02
CA GLY A 796 -13.34 10.32 27.39
C GLY A 796 -13.19 8.80 27.55
N LEU A 797 -12.90 8.06 26.47
CA LEU A 797 -12.64 6.62 26.48
C LEU A 797 -11.22 6.33 25.98
N GLU A 798 -10.51 5.41 26.63
CA GLU A 798 -9.27 4.88 26.07
C GLU A 798 -9.59 3.98 24.87
N MET A 799 -8.91 4.23 23.76
CA MET A 799 -9.02 3.46 22.53
C MET A 799 -7.62 3.09 22.04
N GLU A 800 -7.50 1.86 21.54
CA GLU A 800 -6.32 1.43 20.82
C GLU A 800 -6.53 1.71 19.33
N LEU A 801 -5.57 2.42 18.72
CA LEU A 801 -5.52 2.65 17.29
C LEU A 801 -4.58 1.62 16.68
N PRO A 802 -5.09 0.51 16.10
CA PRO A 802 -4.24 -0.55 15.53
C PRO A 802 -3.44 -0.05 14.31
N LYS A 803 -3.87 1.05 13.71
CA LYS A 803 -3.15 1.79 12.68
C LYS A 803 -3.36 3.27 12.88
N ILE A 804 -2.26 4.02 12.95
CA ILE A 804 -2.33 5.49 12.96
C ILE A 804 -2.69 5.93 11.54
N LEU A 805 -3.91 6.40 11.36
CA LEU A 805 -4.34 7.03 10.12
C LEU A 805 -3.54 8.32 9.93
N ASP A 806 -2.95 8.52 8.75
CA ASP A 806 -2.10 9.68 8.44
C ASP A 806 -2.82 11.04 8.63
N ILE A 807 -4.14 11.04 8.82
CA ILE A 807 -4.99 12.22 9.01
C ILE A 807 -5.40 12.50 10.48
N PHE A 808 -5.15 11.59 11.41
CA PHE A 808 -5.62 11.73 12.80
C PHE A 808 -4.64 12.58 13.63
N THR A 809 -5.11 13.66 14.23
CA THR A 809 -4.29 14.55 15.07
C THR A 809 -4.91 14.83 16.43
N TYR A 810 -4.06 14.83 17.46
CA TYR A 810 -4.45 14.67 18.86
C TYR A 810 -3.49 15.42 19.79
N ILE A 811 -4.04 16.21 20.72
CA ILE A 811 -3.31 16.81 21.84
C ILE A 811 -4.03 16.54 23.15
N ASP A 812 -3.34 15.90 24.10
CA ASP A 812 -3.80 15.75 25.50
C ASP A 812 -2.69 16.18 26.47
N LEU A 813 -2.97 17.25 27.22
CA LEU A 813 -2.10 17.81 28.26
C LEU A 813 -2.79 17.81 29.63
N SER A 814 -3.86 17.02 29.78
CA SER A 814 -4.69 17.04 30.98
C SER A 814 -3.97 16.55 32.23
N ARG A 815 -4.50 16.87 33.42
CA ARG A 815 -3.97 16.38 34.71
C ARG A 815 -2.49 16.69 34.89
N ASN A 816 -2.15 17.96 34.78
CA ASN A 816 -0.81 18.51 35.00
C ASN A 816 -0.93 19.79 35.86
N SER A 817 0.16 20.55 35.98
CA SER A 817 0.20 21.85 36.67
C SER A 817 0.48 23.02 35.71
N PHE A 818 -0.01 22.94 34.45
CA PHE A 818 0.15 24.05 33.50
C PHE A 818 -0.59 25.29 33.97
N CYS A 819 -0.01 26.47 33.76
CA CYS A 819 -0.50 27.76 34.22
C CYS A 819 -0.47 28.81 33.08
N GLY A 820 -0.80 30.06 33.39
CA GLY A 820 -0.91 31.12 32.39
C GLY A 820 -2.17 31.02 31.55
N GLN A 821 -2.21 31.69 30.39
CA GLN A 821 -3.36 31.70 29.50
C GLN A 821 -3.23 30.64 28.40
N ILE A 822 -4.34 30.21 27.82
CA ILE A 822 -4.30 29.39 26.60
C ILE A 822 -3.90 30.30 25.42
N PRO A 823 -2.81 30.02 24.68
CA PRO A 823 -2.36 30.88 23.59
C PRO A 823 -3.35 30.95 22.42
N GLU A 824 -3.47 32.12 21.78
CA GLU A 824 -4.31 32.29 20.58
C GLU A 824 -3.82 31.44 19.39
N GLU A 825 -2.53 31.06 19.37
CA GLU A 825 -1.92 30.21 18.35
C GLU A 825 -2.50 28.79 18.30
N VAL A 826 -3.19 28.32 19.37
CA VAL A 826 -3.91 27.03 19.35
C VAL A 826 -4.89 26.97 18.18
N GLY A 827 -5.51 28.09 17.82
CA GLY A 827 -6.42 28.17 16.66
C GLY A 827 -5.76 27.97 15.30
N ASN A 828 -4.43 27.87 15.21
CA ASN A 828 -3.73 27.55 13.96
C ASN A 828 -3.70 26.05 13.65
N LEU A 829 -3.97 25.18 14.63
CA LEU A 829 -3.92 23.72 14.48
C LEU A 829 -5.16 23.14 13.78
N ARG A 830 -5.47 23.61 12.57
CA ARG A 830 -6.75 23.36 11.88
C ARG A 830 -7.04 21.89 11.58
N ALA A 831 -6.04 21.03 11.59
CA ALA A 831 -6.20 19.59 11.41
C ALA A 831 -6.68 18.86 12.68
N LEU A 832 -6.66 19.52 13.86
CA LEU A 832 -6.87 18.90 15.17
C LEU A 832 -8.26 18.29 15.36
N TYR A 833 -8.29 17.02 15.80
CA TYR A 833 -9.52 16.29 16.13
C TYR A 833 -9.82 16.31 17.63
N ILE A 834 -8.79 16.24 18.47
CA ILE A 834 -8.94 16.21 19.94
C ILE A 834 -8.03 17.24 20.59
N LEU A 835 -8.61 18.01 21.51
CA LEU A 835 -7.89 18.87 22.43
C LEU A 835 -8.38 18.65 23.86
N ASN A 836 -7.50 18.18 24.73
CA ASN A 836 -7.78 18.01 26.16
C ASN A 836 -6.75 18.76 27.00
N LEU A 837 -7.19 19.80 27.71
CA LEU A 837 -6.39 20.62 28.62
C LEU A 837 -6.94 20.58 30.05
N SER A 838 -7.83 19.64 30.35
CA SER A 838 -8.54 19.57 31.63
C SER A 838 -7.64 19.30 32.83
N HIS A 839 -8.11 19.61 34.04
CA HIS A 839 -7.37 19.38 35.29
C HIS A 839 -5.96 20.01 35.26
N ASN A 840 -5.91 21.32 35.02
CA ASN A 840 -4.70 22.14 35.09
C ASN A 840 -4.98 23.41 35.91
N THR A 841 -4.04 24.35 35.92
CA THR A 841 -4.18 25.66 36.58
C THR A 841 -4.27 26.80 35.56
N LEU A 842 -4.81 26.54 34.37
CA LEU A 842 -4.91 27.54 33.29
C LEU A 842 -5.88 28.67 33.68
N THR A 843 -5.51 29.89 33.31
CA THR A 843 -6.20 31.14 33.65
C THR A 843 -6.55 31.95 32.39
N GLY A 844 -7.15 33.13 32.56
CA GLY A 844 -7.55 33.98 31.43
C GLY A 844 -8.81 33.46 30.73
N HIS A 845 -9.06 33.92 29.51
CA HIS A 845 -10.24 33.56 28.72
C HIS A 845 -10.00 32.38 27.78
N ILE A 846 -11.08 31.73 27.34
CA ILE A 846 -11.04 30.78 26.22
C ILE A 846 -10.76 31.59 24.92
N PRO A 847 -9.70 31.28 24.16
CA PRO A 847 -9.35 32.01 22.94
C PRO A 847 -10.42 31.95 21.87
N SER A 848 -10.73 33.08 21.24
CA SER A 848 -11.71 33.13 20.15
C SER A 848 -11.20 32.43 18.89
N SER A 849 -9.88 32.35 18.71
CA SER A 849 -9.24 31.65 17.58
C SER A 849 -9.58 30.16 17.50
N MET A 850 -9.96 29.52 18.62
CA MET A 850 -10.34 28.11 18.65
C MET A 850 -11.50 27.79 17.71
N GLY A 851 -12.35 28.75 17.36
CA GLY A 851 -13.40 28.57 16.34
C GLY A 851 -12.87 28.16 14.95
N LYS A 852 -11.58 28.35 14.68
CA LYS A 852 -10.91 27.92 13.43
C LYS A 852 -10.68 26.41 13.34
N LEU A 853 -10.77 25.67 14.46
CA LEU A 853 -10.49 24.23 14.55
C LEU A 853 -11.65 23.37 13.99
N ARG A 854 -12.01 23.57 12.72
CA ARG A 854 -13.26 23.04 12.15
C ARG A 854 -13.37 21.51 12.14
N LYS A 855 -12.28 20.77 12.34
CA LYS A 855 -12.27 19.30 12.43
C LYS A 855 -12.38 18.77 13.87
N LEU A 856 -12.40 19.65 14.87
CA LEU A 856 -12.37 19.26 16.26
C LEU A 856 -13.65 18.50 16.64
N GLU A 857 -13.47 17.31 17.18
CA GLU A 857 -14.55 16.42 17.61
C GLU A 857 -14.69 16.33 19.12
N SER A 858 -13.62 16.59 19.88
CA SER A 858 -13.58 16.52 21.34
C SER A 858 -12.80 17.68 21.93
N LEU A 859 -13.44 18.44 22.81
CA LEU A 859 -12.83 19.55 23.55
C LEU A 859 -13.11 19.41 25.06
N ASP A 860 -12.06 19.27 25.85
CA ASP A 860 -12.17 19.29 27.33
C ASP A 860 -11.25 20.35 27.93
N LEU A 861 -11.84 21.33 28.59
CA LEU A 861 -11.18 22.42 29.33
C LEU A 861 -11.60 22.44 30.81
N SER A 862 -12.26 21.38 31.29
CA SER A 862 -12.82 21.33 32.63
C SER A 862 -11.74 21.35 33.72
N TRP A 863 -12.12 21.72 34.95
CA TRP A 863 -11.19 21.77 36.09
C TRP A 863 -9.95 22.63 35.80
N ASN A 864 -10.21 23.90 35.47
CA ASN A 864 -9.20 24.94 35.31
C ASN A 864 -9.69 26.21 36.03
N ASN A 865 -8.93 27.30 35.90
CA ASN A 865 -9.25 28.61 36.46
C ASN A 865 -9.59 29.62 35.34
N LEU A 866 -10.21 29.14 34.24
CA LEU A 866 -10.59 29.96 33.08
C LEU A 866 -11.74 30.89 33.45
N SER A 867 -11.75 32.09 32.89
CA SER A 867 -12.67 33.17 33.22
C SER A 867 -13.20 33.86 31.95
N GLY A 868 -14.11 34.81 32.09
CA GLY A 868 -14.71 35.50 30.94
C GLY A 868 -15.83 34.70 30.28
N ARG A 869 -16.25 35.13 29.08
CA ARG A 869 -17.39 34.55 28.35
C ARG A 869 -16.94 33.39 27.46
N ILE A 870 -17.85 32.44 27.21
CA ILE A 870 -17.66 31.43 26.16
C ILE A 870 -17.70 32.15 24.79
N PRO A 871 -16.64 32.10 23.97
CA PRO A 871 -16.60 32.81 22.69
C PRO A 871 -17.66 32.31 21.72
N THR A 872 -18.34 33.23 21.04
CA THR A 872 -19.35 32.88 20.02
C THR A 872 -18.72 32.21 18.80
N GLN A 873 -17.42 32.34 18.59
CA GLN A 873 -16.68 31.68 17.51
C GLN A 873 -16.66 30.16 17.68
N LEU A 874 -16.80 29.61 18.89
CA LEU A 874 -16.87 28.16 19.08
C LEU A 874 -18.11 27.52 18.42
N GLN A 875 -19.10 28.33 18.03
CA GLN A 875 -20.26 27.87 17.28
C GLN A 875 -19.90 27.31 15.89
N SER A 876 -18.74 27.65 15.32
CA SER A 876 -18.32 27.13 14.01
C SER A 876 -17.72 25.72 14.04
N LEU A 877 -17.62 25.08 15.21
CA LEU A 877 -17.09 23.72 15.38
C LEU A 877 -18.14 22.66 15.08
N SER A 878 -18.50 22.48 13.81
CA SER A 878 -19.63 21.64 13.37
C SER A 878 -19.46 20.12 13.63
N PHE A 879 -18.23 19.66 13.84
CA PHE A 879 -17.93 18.23 14.12
C PHE A 879 -17.83 17.93 15.62
N LEU A 880 -17.97 18.94 16.48
CA LEU A 880 -17.76 18.79 17.92
C LEU A 880 -18.83 17.89 18.54
N SER A 881 -18.42 16.76 19.08
CA SER A 881 -19.32 15.73 19.62
C SER A 881 -19.11 15.45 21.10
N PHE A 882 -18.03 15.97 21.68
CA PHE A 882 -17.77 15.98 23.11
C PHE A 882 -17.28 17.37 23.53
N LEU A 883 -17.91 17.95 24.55
CA LEU A 883 -17.54 19.22 25.16
C LEU A 883 -17.64 19.15 26.67
N ASN A 884 -16.60 19.61 27.37
CA ASN A 884 -16.65 19.79 28.81
C ASN A 884 -15.89 21.07 29.23
N LEU A 885 -16.62 22.01 29.82
CA LEU A 885 -16.14 23.31 30.32
C LEU A 885 -16.41 23.45 31.84
N SER A 886 -16.80 22.37 32.51
CA SER A 886 -17.21 22.39 33.90
C SER A 886 -16.06 22.79 34.85
N PHE A 887 -16.42 23.27 36.05
CA PHE A 887 -15.47 23.65 37.11
C PHE A 887 -14.42 24.66 36.62
N ASN A 888 -14.89 25.84 36.23
CA ASN A 888 -14.12 27.02 35.86
C ASN A 888 -14.81 28.29 36.44
N HIS A 889 -14.32 29.47 36.09
CA HIS A 889 -14.89 30.77 36.45
C HIS A 889 -15.55 31.49 35.26
N LEU A 890 -16.15 30.74 34.33
CA LEU A 890 -16.79 31.30 33.15
C LEU A 890 -18.08 32.05 33.53
N VAL A 891 -18.38 33.11 32.76
CA VAL A 891 -19.50 34.02 33.03
C VAL A 891 -20.32 34.32 31.77
N GLY A 892 -21.57 34.74 31.96
CA GLY A 892 -22.45 35.21 30.89
C GLY A 892 -23.31 34.11 30.26
N LEU A 893 -23.99 34.48 29.17
CA LEU A 893 -24.95 33.62 28.48
C LEU A 893 -24.24 32.55 27.64
N ILE A 894 -24.66 31.29 27.77
CA ILE A 894 -24.24 30.20 26.87
C ILE A 894 -24.76 30.52 25.45
N PRO A 895 -23.91 30.55 24.41
CA PRO A 895 -24.30 31.02 23.08
C PRO A 895 -25.48 30.24 22.46
N THR A 896 -26.57 30.95 22.14
CA THR A 896 -27.84 30.38 21.65
C THR A 896 -27.81 29.99 20.17
N GLY A 897 -28.50 28.90 19.80
CA GLY A 897 -28.68 28.49 18.39
C GLY A 897 -27.49 27.74 17.78
N SER A 898 -26.64 27.15 18.63
CA SER A 898 -25.40 26.48 18.23
C SER A 898 -25.29 25.05 18.78
N GLN A 899 -24.31 24.28 18.29
CA GLN A 899 -24.01 22.92 18.76
C GLN A 899 -23.64 22.87 20.25
N LEU A 900 -23.17 23.99 20.83
CA LEU A 900 -22.86 24.09 22.26
C LEU A 900 -24.08 23.80 23.15
N GLN A 901 -25.27 24.18 22.71
CA GLN A 901 -26.50 23.94 23.47
C GLN A 901 -27.01 22.49 23.38
N THR A 902 -26.45 21.66 22.49
CA THR A 902 -26.84 20.24 22.38
C THR A 902 -26.20 19.37 23.46
N PHE A 903 -25.16 19.86 24.14
CA PHE A 903 -24.50 19.16 25.23
C PHE A 903 -25.31 19.26 26.53
N THR A 904 -25.08 18.34 27.46
CA THR A 904 -25.82 18.29 28.73
C THR A 904 -25.39 19.41 29.67
N ALA A 905 -26.21 19.67 30.71
CA ALA A 905 -25.88 20.65 31.75
C ALA A 905 -24.55 20.33 32.48
N ASP A 906 -24.17 19.05 32.52
CA ASP A 906 -22.92 18.59 33.15
C ASP A 906 -21.68 19.18 32.48
N SER A 907 -21.73 19.47 31.18
CA SER A 907 -20.63 20.12 30.45
C SER A 907 -20.34 21.54 30.94
N TYR A 908 -21.21 22.15 31.75
CA TYR A 908 -21.12 23.56 32.16
C TYR A 908 -21.16 23.79 33.67
N ILE A 909 -21.40 22.75 34.47
CA ILE A 909 -21.55 22.83 35.93
C ILE A 909 -20.29 23.38 36.60
N GLY A 910 -20.42 23.97 37.79
CA GLY A 910 -19.28 24.53 38.54
C GLY A 910 -18.81 25.90 38.05
N ASN A 911 -19.46 26.49 37.05
CA ASN A 911 -19.25 27.88 36.62
C ASN A 911 -20.37 28.77 37.17
N GLU A 912 -20.13 29.45 38.30
CA GLU A 912 -21.18 30.22 38.97
C GLU A 912 -21.75 31.35 38.12
N GLY A 913 -20.95 31.97 37.25
CA GLY A 913 -21.40 33.09 36.42
C GLY A 913 -22.09 32.72 35.10
N LEU A 914 -22.12 31.43 34.72
CA LEU A 914 -22.78 30.99 33.49
C LEU A 914 -24.30 30.85 33.68
N CYS A 915 -25.05 31.17 32.62
CA CYS A 915 -26.50 31.09 32.61
C CYS A 915 -27.03 30.84 31.18
N GLY A 916 -28.29 30.40 31.08
CA GLY A 916 -28.94 30.02 29.82
C GLY A 916 -28.87 28.51 29.55
N PHE A 917 -29.75 28.04 28.65
CA PHE A 917 -29.86 26.62 28.28
C PHE A 917 -28.50 26.08 27.77
N PRO A 918 -28.04 24.89 28.23
CA PRO A 918 -28.77 23.84 28.95
C PRO A 918 -28.84 23.98 30.49
N LEU A 919 -28.29 25.04 31.07
CA LEU A 919 -28.41 25.29 32.51
C LEU A 919 -29.83 25.79 32.86
N ILE A 920 -30.33 25.40 34.04
CA ILE A 920 -31.63 25.86 34.58
C ILE A 920 -31.55 27.33 35.05
N LYS A 921 -30.34 27.87 35.19
CA LYS A 921 -30.08 29.25 35.65
C LYS A 921 -30.40 30.26 34.55
N ASN A 922 -31.37 31.15 34.79
CA ASN A 922 -31.74 32.22 33.86
C ASN A 922 -30.81 33.45 34.03
N CYS A 923 -30.41 34.07 32.92
CA CYS A 923 -29.51 35.24 32.93
C CYS A 923 -30.16 36.56 33.42
N SER A 924 -31.33 36.48 34.02
CA SER A 924 -32.11 37.64 34.49
C SER A 924 -31.74 38.07 35.91
N ASP A 925 -30.95 37.28 36.63
CA ASP A 925 -30.40 37.66 37.94
C ASP A 925 -29.16 38.53 37.71
N LYS A 926 -29.35 39.85 37.83
CA LYS A 926 -28.29 40.85 37.69
C LYS A 926 -27.08 40.46 38.54
N VAL A 927 -25.93 40.31 37.88
CA VAL A 927 -24.62 40.40 38.52
C VAL A 927 -24.55 41.76 39.21
N ALA A 928 -24.50 41.76 40.54
CA ALA A 928 -24.23 42.96 41.31
C ALA A 928 -22.76 43.36 41.09
N ASP A 929 -22.56 44.59 40.64
CA ASP A 929 -21.26 45.26 40.57
C ASP A 929 -20.63 45.31 41.99
N PRO A 930 -19.32 45.12 42.14
CA PRO A 930 -18.68 45.14 43.45
C PRO A 930 -18.58 46.59 43.94
N LYS A 931 -19.36 46.93 44.97
CA LYS A 931 -19.12 48.15 45.74
C LYS A 931 -18.01 47.91 46.76
N GLU A 932 -16.95 48.68 46.66
CA GLU A 932 -16.11 49.01 47.82
C GLU A 932 -16.98 49.61 48.93
N ASP A 933 -16.97 49.02 50.12
CA ASP A 933 -16.79 49.82 51.35
C ASP A 933 -16.46 48.95 52.59
N LYS A 934 -15.34 49.36 53.21
CA LYS A 934 -14.94 49.38 54.62
C LYS A 934 -15.65 48.51 55.67
N HIS A 935 -14.81 47.76 56.39
CA HIS A 935 -14.89 47.31 57.79
C HIS A 935 -16.24 47.36 58.52
N SER A 936 -16.77 46.18 58.90
CA SER A 936 -16.91 45.79 60.32
C SER A 936 -17.47 44.37 60.49
N ASN A 937 -16.82 43.60 61.37
CA ASN A 937 -17.22 42.38 62.07
C ASN A 937 -18.41 41.55 61.55
N SER A 938 -18.11 40.35 61.01
CA SER A 938 -19.09 39.25 60.95
C SER A 938 -18.70 38.13 61.91
N GLY A 939 -19.52 37.92 62.94
CA GLY A 939 -19.56 36.65 63.65
C GLY A 939 -19.98 35.53 62.68
N ARG A 940 -19.13 34.51 62.55
CA ARG A 940 -19.45 33.27 61.82
C ARG A 940 -20.66 32.59 62.47
N LYS A 941 -21.79 32.53 61.77
CA LYS A 941 -22.79 31.48 62.02
C LYS A 941 -22.34 30.24 61.27
N ILE A 942 -21.85 29.27 62.03
CA ILE A 942 -21.53 27.92 61.56
C ILE A 942 -22.86 27.18 61.36
N ASP A 943 -23.06 26.60 60.18
CA ASP A 943 -24.16 25.66 59.96
C ASP A 943 -23.75 24.28 60.51
N TRP A 944 -24.21 24.00 61.72
CA TRP A 944 -23.86 22.81 62.50
C TRP A 944 -24.44 21.51 61.92
N THR A 945 -25.39 21.60 60.98
CA THR A 945 -26.07 20.43 60.44
C THR A 945 -25.20 19.67 59.44
N LEU A 946 -24.49 20.38 58.56
CA LEU A 946 -23.62 19.80 57.53
C LEU A 946 -22.32 19.22 58.11
N LEU A 947 -21.71 19.91 59.08
CA LEU A 947 -20.48 19.45 59.74
C LEU A 947 -20.70 18.20 60.61
N SER A 948 -21.90 18.03 61.18
CA SER A 948 -22.25 16.86 62.00
C SER A 948 -22.42 15.57 61.18
N ALA A 949 -22.88 15.69 59.93
CA ALA A 949 -23.04 14.57 59.02
C ALA A 949 -21.69 14.07 58.48
N GLU A 950 -20.75 14.99 58.17
CA GLU A 950 -19.42 14.63 57.68
C GLU A 950 -18.54 14.00 58.77
N ILE A 951 -18.59 14.53 60.00
CA ILE A 951 -17.87 13.97 61.15
C ILE A 951 -18.45 12.59 61.54
N GLY A 952 -19.76 12.39 61.44
CA GLY A 952 -20.42 11.12 61.69
C GLY A 952 -20.04 10.01 60.69
N LEU A 953 -19.86 10.36 59.41
CA LEU A 953 -19.42 9.42 58.37
C LEU A 953 -17.94 9.04 58.51
N PHE A 954 -17.07 10.01 58.81
CA PHE A 954 -15.64 9.74 59.05
C PHE A 954 -15.39 8.89 60.30
N THR A 955 -16.11 9.17 61.39
CA THR A 955 -15.98 8.38 62.62
C THR A 955 -16.55 6.98 62.47
N GLY A 956 -17.66 6.80 61.74
CA GLY A 956 -18.20 5.48 61.39
C GLY A 956 -17.25 4.64 60.52
N PHE A 957 -16.62 5.26 59.53
CA PHE A 957 -15.68 4.58 58.63
C PHE A 957 -14.38 4.18 59.35
N ALA A 958 -13.86 5.04 60.24
CA ALA A 958 -12.67 4.77 61.04
C ALA A 958 -12.86 3.61 62.02
N ILE A 959 -14.05 3.48 62.65
CA ILE A 959 -14.33 2.42 63.64
C ILE A 959 -14.44 1.03 62.98
N VAL A 960 -14.90 0.95 61.73
CA VAL A 960 -15.07 -0.33 61.01
C VAL A 960 -13.79 -0.77 60.28
N VAL A 961 -13.09 0.19 59.65
CA VAL A 961 -11.98 -0.13 58.74
C VAL A 961 -10.63 -0.16 59.46
N ALA A 962 -10.41 0.66 60.49
CA ALA A 962 -9.13 0.69 61.20
C ALA A 962 -8.77 -0.66 61.91
N PRO A 963 -9.72 -1.41 62.51
CA PRO A 963 -9.42 -2.73 63.07
C PRO A 963 -9.07 -3.78 62.00
N LEU A 964 -9.53 -3.60 60.76
CA LEU A 964 -9.25 -4.48 59.61
C LEU A 964 -7.90 -4.18 58.96
N MET A 965 -7.47 -2.93 58.99
CA MET A 965 -6.19 -2.47 58.43
C MET A 965 -4.99 -2.82 59.33
N PHE A 966 -5.13 -2.79 60.66
CA PHE A 966 -3.98 -2.82 61.57
C PHE A 966 -3.73 -4.11 62.36
N SER A 967 -4.58 -5.14 62.26
CA SER A 967 -4.38 -6.43 62.97
C SER A 967 -3.88 -7.56 62.05
N ARG A 968 -2.54 -7.72 61.96
CA ARG A 968 -1.86 -8.81 61.22
C ARG A 968 -2.29 -10.23 61.66
N ARG A 969 -2.74 -10.41 62.91
CA ARG A 969 -3.13 -11.72 63.47
C ARG A 969 -4.53 -12.21 63.05
N ARG A 970 -5.43 -11.33 62.61
CA ARG A 970 -6.80 -11.71 62.16
C ARG A 970 -6.85 -12.03 60.64
N ARG A 971 -6.00 -11.39 59.82
CA ARG A 971 -5.86 -11.66 58.36
C ARG A 971 -5.47 -13.12 58.06
N ILE A 972 -4.60 -13.71 58.88
CA ILE A 972 -4.14 -15.11 58.73
C ILE A 972 -5.21 -16.13 59.18
N ARG A 973 -6.14 -15.73 60.05
CA ARG A 973 -7.20 -16.63 60.56
C ARG A 973 -8.34 -16.80 59.55
N ILE A 974 -8.67 -15.74 58.81
CA ILE A 974 -9.68 -15.74 57.72
C ILE A 974 -9.15 -16.49 56.49
N LEU A 975 -7.87 -16.32 56.13
CA LEU A 975 -7.25 -17.07 55.04
C LEU A 975 -7.12 -18.57 55.32
N LYS A 976 -7.09 -18.99 56.60
CA LYS A 976 -7.07 -20.40 56.99
C LYS A 976 -8.44 -21.06 57.09
N THR A 977 -9.52 -20.28 57.22
CA THR A 977 -10.90 -20.83 57.25
C THR A 977 -11.47 -21.04 55.84
N SER A 978 -10.99 -20.31 54.84
CA SER A 978 -11.44 -20.49 53.44
C SER A 978 -10.80 -21.69 52.70
N ARG A 979 -9.93 -22.48 53.34
CA ARG A 979 -9.25 -23.65 52.75
C ARG A 979 -9.74 -25.02 53.27
N ARG A 980 -10.85 -25.07 54.01
CA ARG A 980 -11.46 -26.34 54.49
C ARG A 980 -12.94 -26.42 54.11
N GLN A 981 -13.24 -26.45 52.81
CA GLN A 981 -14.44 -27.08 52.21
C GLN A 981 -14.42 -26.81 50.70
N GLY A 982 -13.91 -27.77 49.91
CA GLY A 982 -14.45 -28.03 48.56
C GLY A 982 -15.74 -28.83 48.73
N THR A 983 -16.72 -28.80 47.82
CA THR A 983 -16.64 -29.13 46.39
C THR A 983 -17.86 -28.65 45.58
N SER A 984 -17.65 -28.55 44.27
CA SER A 984 -18.57 -28.68 43.11
C SER A 984 -19.65 -27.62 42.83
N ASP A 985 -19.58 -27.12 41.59
CA ASP A 985 -20.58 -26.43 40.75
C ASP A 985 -20.84 -24.92 40.96
N GLY A 986 -20.56 -24.15 39.90
CA GLY A 986 -21.16 -22.84 39.62
C GLY A 986 -20.31 -21.61 39.95
N GLU A 987 -19.90 -20.89 38.90
CA GLU A 987 -19.13 -19.64 38.90
C GLU A 987 -19.68 -18.52 39.80
N TRP A 988 -18.79 -17.70 40.38
CA TRP A 988 -18.95 -16.24 40.43
C TRP A 988 -17.57 -15.56 40.41
N SER A 989 -17.12 -15.11 39.23
CA SER A 989 -16.08 -14.07 39.13
C SER A 989 -16.76 -12.69 39.09
N LEU A 990 -16.11 -11.69 39.68
CA LEU A 990 -16.59 -10.30 39.78
C LEU A 990 -16.85 -9.61 38.41
N SER A 991 -16.56 -10.29 37.31
CA SER A 991 -16.75 -9.90 35.91
C SER A 991 -18.23 -9.76 35.51
N THR A 992 -19.13 -10.55 36.11
CA THR A 992 -20.56 -10.58 35.69
C THR A 992 -21.41 -9.48 36.33
N ALA A 993 -20.98 -8.92 37.48
CA ALA A 993 -21.68 -7.80 38.13
C ALA A 993 -21.46 -6.47 37.39
N LEU A 994 -20.29 -6.27 36.77
CA LEU A 994 -19.98 -5.07 35.99
C LEU A 994 -20.66 -5.10 34.59
N PHE A 995 -20.91 -6.30 34.06
CA PHE A 995 -21.62 -6.50 32.79
C PHE A 995 -23.14 -6.25 32.91
N LEU A 996 -23.77 -6.58 34.06
CA LEU A 996 -25.19 -6.30 34.31
C LEU A 996 -25.50 -4.84 34.65
N TYR A 997 -24.51 -4.04 35.04
CA TYR A 997 -24.66 -2.59 35.21
C TYR A 997 -24.61 -1.84 33.86
N LYS A 998 -23.78 -2.29 32.90
CA LYS A 998 -23.66 -1.69 31.56
C LYS A 998 -24.84 -2.00 30.61
N LYS A 999 -25.51 -3.14 30.74
CA LYS A 999 -26.66 -3.49 29.86
C LYS A 999 -27.97 -2.77 30.22
N LYS A 1000 -28.10 -2.22 31.44
CA LYS A 1000 -29.33 -1.57 31.92
C LYS A 1000 -29.46 -0.09 31.53
N ASN A 1001 -28.37 0.55 31.07
CA ASN A 1001 -28.38 1.93 30.56
C ASN A 1001 -28.61 2.02 29.04
N HIS A 1002 -28.50 0.92 28.29
CA HIS A 1002 -28.76 0.89 26.85
C HIS A 1002 -30.26 0.79 26.47
N GLN A 1003 -31.18 0.79 27.44
CA GLN A 1003 -32.63 0.70 27.17
C GLN A 1003 -33.44 1.91 27.64
N LYS A 1004 -32.81 3.09 27.77
CA LYS A 1004 -33.48 4.31 28.21
C LYS A 1004 -33.57 5.44 27.19
N HIS A 1005 -33.37 5.21 25.89
CA HIS A 1005 -33.76 6.17 24.84
C HIS A 1005 -34.42 5.47 23.63
N SER A 1006 -35.63 4.95 23.84
CA SER A 1006 -36.72 5.04 22.85
C SER A 1006 -38.05 4.67 23.51
N ARG A 1007 -38.91 5.66 23.77
CA ARG A 1007 -40.38 5.50 23.88
C ARG A 1007 -41.07 6.86 24.00
N ILE A 1008 -41.51 7.35 22.85
CA ILE A 1008 -42.69 8.20 22.60
C ILE A 1008 -43.27 7.52 21.34
N VAL A 1009 -44.51 7.07 21.15
CA VAL A 1009 -45.83 7.12 21.82
C VAL A 1009 -46.64 5.97 21.20
N SER A 1010 -47.46 5.23 21.96
CA SER A 1010 -48.90 5.05 21.66
C SER A 1010 -49.62 4.08 22.61
N ILE A 1011 -50.57 4.67 23.33
CA ILE A 1011 -51.97 4.29 23.56
C ILE A 1011 -52.33 2.80 23.73
N LYS A 1012 -52.93 2.55 24.90
CA LYS A 1012 -53.65 1.35 25.35
C LYS A 1012 -54.78 0.90 24.41
N SER A 1013 -54.97 -0.41 24.25
CA SER A 1013 -56.16 -1.12 24.78
C SER A 1013 -56.12 -2.65 24.50
N PRO A 1014 -56.79 -3.49 25.32
CA PRO A 1014 -56.58 -4.94 25.35
C PRO A 1014 -57.81 -5.74 24.89
N VAL A 1015 -57.61 -6.91 24.27
CA VAL A 1015 -58.64 -7.97 24.21
C VAL A 1015 -58.01 -9.35 24.43
N LYS A 1016 -58.51 -10.04 25.45
CA LYS A 1016 -58.31 -11.47 25.78
C LYS A 1016 -58.95 -12.36 24.72
N ILE A 1017 -58.50 -13.62 24.58
CA ILE A 1017 -59.32 -14.84 24.74
C ILE A 1017 -58.44 -16.11 24.69
N ARG A 1018 -58.98 -17.16 25.32
CA ARG A 1018 -58.45 -18.41 25.89
C ARG A 1018 -58.54 -19.64 24.97
N HIS A 1019 -57.75 -20.67 25.34
CA HIS A 1019 -57.99 -22.15 25.26
C HIS A 1019 -57.94 -22.82 23.86
N HIS A 1020 -57.54 -24.09 23.64
CA HIS A 1020 -57.21 -25.25 24.48
C HIS A 1020 -56.47 -26.34 23.64
N ARG A 1021 -55.56 -27.11 24.28
CA ARG A 1021 -55.25 -28.57 24.16
C ARG A 1021 -55.19 -29.29 22.78
N ARG A 1022 -54.04 -29.92 22.46
CA ARG A 1022 -53.72 -31.37 22.60
C ARG A 1022 -52.38 -31.72 21.89
N LEU A 1023 -51.54 -32.50 22.57
CA LEU A 1023 -50.36 -33.26 22.08
C LEU A 1023 -50.81 -34.72 21.79
N PRO A 1024 -50.03 -35.64 21.13
CA PRO A 1024 -48.55 -35.71 21.14
C PRO A 1024 -47.79 -36.17 19.86
N GLU A 1025 -46.47 -35.88 19.91
CA GLU A 1025 -45.27 -36.61 19.42
C GLU A 1025 -45.05 -36.93 17.91
N ARG A 1026 -44.08 -36.24 17.29
CA ARG A 1026 -42.69 -36.74 17.10
C ARG A 1026 -41.75 -35.68 16.48
N ALA A 1027 -40.51 -35.74 16.96
CA ALA A 1027 -39.29 -34.98 16.68
C ALA A 1027 -39.16 -34.18 15.37
N THR A 1028 -38.75 -32.92 15.48
CA THR A 1028 -37.84 -32.21 14.54
C THR A 1028 -37.34 -30.90 15.14
N HIS A 1029 -36.10 -30.57 14.76
CA HIS A 1029 -35.30 -29.36 14.95
C HIS A 1029 -35.99 -28.01 15.28
N ILE A 1030 -35.45 -27.31 16.29
CA ILE A 1030 -35.46 -25.85 16.46
C ILE A 1030 -34.05 -25.51 17.01
N ALA A 1031 -33.14 -24.92 16.24
CA ALA A 1031 -33.07 -23.49 15.88
C ALA A 1031 -32.97 -22.59 17.12
N VAL A 1032 -31.78 -22.54 17.74
CA VAL A 1032 -31.42 -21.46 18.65
C VAL A 1032 -31.03 -20.26 17.80
N ALA A 1033 -31.96 -19.32 17.63
CA ALA A 1033 -31.63 -17.96 17.26
C ALA A 1033 -30.86 -17.32 18.41
N ASN A 1034 -29.54 -17.19 18.25
CA ASN A 1034 -28.73 -16.32 19.07
C ASN A 1034 -28.39 -15.06 18.27
N SER A 1035 -28.84 -13.94 18.83
CA SER A 1035 -28.58 -12.58 18.42
C SER A 1035 -27.07 -12.33 18.25
N GLU A 1036 -26.67 -12.05 17.02
CA GLU A 1036 -25.38 -11.43 16.69
C GLU A 1036 -25.31 -10.03 17.33
N ILE A 1037 -24.25 -9.79 18.10
CA ILE A 1037 -23.70 -8.45 18.32
C ILE A 1037 -22.54 -8.36 17.32
N ALA A 1038 -22.85 -7.97 16.09
CA ALA A 1038 -21.84 -7.50 15.15
C ALA A 1038 -21.37 -6.13 15.65
N ILE A 1039 -20.16 -6.06 16.19
CA ILE A 1039 -19.46 -4.78 16.37
C ILE A 1039 -18.97 -4.37 14.98
N ALA A 1040 -19.85 -3.71 14.24
CA ALA A 1040 -19.47 -3.00 13.02
C ALA A 1040 -18.57 -1.82 13.42
N VAL A 1041 -17.28 -1.95 13.13
CA VAL A 1041 -16.38 -0.79 13.03
C VAL A 1041 -16.92 0.09 11.90
N PRO A 1042 -17.24 1.37 12.13
CA PRO A 1042 -17.73 2.22 11.06
C PRO A 1042 -16.61 2.51 10.07
N THR A 1043 -16.76 1.98 8.86
CA THR A 1043 -16.03 2.45 7.68
C THR A 1043 -16.48 3.89 7.37
N PRO A 1044 -15.56 4.85 7.17
CA PRO A 1044 -15.95 6.17 6.72
C PRO A 1044 -16.41 6.09 5.26
N SER A 1045 -17.72 6.16 5.05
CA SER A 1045 -18.32 6.37 3.74
C SER A 1045 -18.07 7.81 3.30
N PHE A 1046 -17.16 8.01 2.34
CA PHE A 1046 -17.09 9.25 1.57
C PHE A 1046 -18.28 9.31 0.62
N ALA A 1047 -19.41 9.85 1.11
CA ALA A 1047 -20.51 10.26 0.25
C ALA A 1047 -20.17 11.63 -0.37
N ALA A 1048 -19.65 11.62 -1.60
CA ALA A 1048 -19.61 12.82 -2.43
C ALA A 1048 -21.05 13.27 -2.74
N ARG A 1049 -21.53 14.33 -2.08
CA ARG A 1049 -22.75 15.03 -2.48
C ARG A 1049 -22.38 16.19 -3.39
N HIS A 1050 -22.67 16.03 -4.68
CA HIS A 1050 -22.81 17.15 -5.62
C HIS A 1050 -23.97 18.08 -5.19
N PRO A 1051 -23.88 19.39 -5.52
CA PRO A 1051 -24.88 20.37 -5.10
C PRO A 1051 -26.17 20.25 -5.92
N LEU A 1052 -27.30 20.19 -5.22
CA LEU A 1052 -28.65 20.25 -5.77
C LEU A 1052 -28.99 21.68 -6.22
N PHE A 1053 -29.29 21.86 -7.50
CA PHE A 1053 -30.01 23.02 -8.03
C PHE A 1053 -31.50 22.95 -7.65
N VAL A 1054 -32.07 24.12 -7.42
CA VAL A 1054 -33.43 24.37 -6.93
C VAL A 1054 -34.49 24.17 -8.04
N VAL A 1055 -35.42 23.25 -7.76
CA VAL A 1055 -36.88 23.19 -8.01
C VAL A 1055 -37.52 24.13 -9.05
N ASN A 1056 -38.26 23.55 -10.02
CA ASN A 1056 -39.71 23.80 -10.17
C ASN A 1056 -40.47 22.63 -10.84
N PRO A 1057 -41.76 22.38 -10.50
CA PRO A 1057 -42.48 21.13 -10.78
C PRO A 1057 -43.50 21.24 -11.91
N SER A 1058 -43.87 20.12 -12.54
CA SER A 1058 -45.27 19.85 -12.94
C SER A 1058 -45.52 18.44 -13.51
N HIS A 1059 -46.65 17.87 -13.09
CA HIS A 1059 -47.51 16.87 -13.77
C HIS A 1059 -47.24 15.35 -13.64
N THR A 1060 -47.91 14.77 -12.64
CA THR A 1060 -48.93 13.69 -12.73
C THR A 1060 -48.70 12.51 -13.69
N SER A 1061 -48.55 11.33 -13.09
CA SER A 1061 -48.79 9.99 -13.68
C SER A 1061 -50.31 9.71 -13.84
N PRO A 1062 -50.74 8.65 -14.56
CA PRO A 1062 -50.79 7.33 -13.89
C PRO A 1062 -50.62 6.07 -14.79
N THR A 1063 -50.11 5.01 -14.15
CA THR A 1063 -50.52 3.58 -14.22
C THR A 1063 -50.61 2.83 -15.56
N PHE A 1064 -49.98 1.66 -15.63
CA PHE A 1064 -50.69 0.39 -15.90
C PHE A 1064 -49.94 -0.83 -15.31
N ALA A 1065 -50.72 -1.72 -14.71
CA ALA A 1065 -50.29 -2.97 -14.09
C ALA A 1065 -50.22 -4.14 -15.09
N SER A 1066 -49.38 -5.12 -14.74
CA SER A 1066 -49.31 -6.49 -15.27
C SER A 1066 -50.64 -7.25 -15.07
N PRO A 1067 -50.92 -8.49 -15.59
CA PRO A 1067 -50.13 -9.69 -15.25
C PRO A 1067 -50.18 -10.94 -16.19
N ARG A 1068 -49.25 -11.88 -15.91
CA ARG A 1068 -49.36 -13.36 -15.84
C ARG A 1068 -49.92 -14.17 -17.02
N ARG A 1069 -49.17 -15.21 -17.40
CA ARG A 1069 -49.63 -16.61 -17.37
C ARG A 1069 -48.45 -17.59 -17.26
N GLU A 1070 -48.70 -18.64 -16.48
CA GLU A 1070 -47.82 -19.74 -16.07
C GLU A 1070 -48.16 -21.00 -16.94
N PRO A 1071 -47.59 -22.21 -16.72
CA PRO A 1071 -46.92 -23.11 -17.68
C PRO A 1071 -47.83 -24.33 -18.06
N PRO A 1072 -47.41 -25.58 -18.43
CA PRO A 1072 -46.09 -26.18 -18.70
C PRO A 1072 -45.99 -27.13 -19.93
N GLN A 1073 -44.76 -27.47 -20.34
CA GLN A 1073 -44.27 -28.85 -20.62
C GLN A 1073 -42.75 -28.88 -20.68
#